data_AF-A0A7W7H9C0-F1
#
_entry.id   AF-A0A7W7H9C0-F1
#
_cell.length_a   1.000
_cell.length_b   1.000
_cell.length_c   1.000
_cell.angle_alpha   90.00
_cell.angle_beta   90.00
_cell.angle_gamma   90.00
#
_symmetry.space_group_name_H-M   'P 1'
#
loop_
_entity.id
_entity.type
_entity.pdbx_description
1 polymer ?
#
loop_
_entity_poly.entity_id
_entity_poly.type
_entity_poly.pdbx_seq_one_letter_code
_entity_poly.pdbx_strand_id
1 'polypeptide(L)'
;MKRRPDDEGAALVLVLIVISVVAVVLGALLTYADTSLRTTINLRAQASAVADADGAVQAAINNIRNSTSTADGKCFGSSNTLSLPSFDGTGSAAVSCSTDESSAVRIQCPSLSNCNRPGNAILTLGDIAGEDGLSIAQPNSATFRVHGSIYSKSTIDVASGSLSTSSGVYAEGACTGSIQSTPAKKCSSDAHKALGKDPDYTPTVSTAPDYQPMPACTSQNSVVEFSPGYYDDAVALSEMMSGSGKSKCRGSVWWFQPGTYYFDFHNTGTGTNRNPLLDSGDNVWTINDGKLVAGTPTGTLSSSTRIPGACVNPIDDARANGVQFIFGGDSRMVVRAGQAEICGGWNFSSGSTQPPVAVYGLTSGDDSTATKTPPVTSVVSKGDFTDATVAKLDTVDGSGATFKSPNKNASGSLTVEVAPKTAVPAGSILKSATVRVIHRHSTGSGNDPSTVVVTPAAGGRAQTVNLPGGAPSATNWQTEQASLPVDTTAGNLADSIYQYGFDGAQIKVTSTPGTKDDIESIDAIQLELSYVAPALRAESGCVTRGPYPGSSSSCAVIMTTNSPGSQLYVQGTTYTPKAALDISLNNLSEQVFRFGVISRSLHIKQTGSFAYLGPVIEVPDDAPGFAYAVYLTAYVCPAAPSCATTGTPRLRAKVAIVDAVPSAPVAGKRQIAILNWTPAG
;
A
#
# COMPACT_ATOMS: atom_id res chain seq x y z
N MET A 1 -70.10 -38.73 91.01
CA MET A 1 -70.61 -38.54 89.64
C MET A 1 -70.04 -37.25 89.07
N LYS A 2 -69.17 -37.33 88.05
CA LYS A 2 -68.59 -36.18 87.35
C LYS A 2 -68.80 -36.44 85.85
N ARG A 3 -69.66 -35.64 85.20
CA ARG A 3 -70.00 -35.75 83.76
C ARG A 3 -68.76 -35.50 82.90
N ARG A 4 -68.49 -36.39 81.93
CA ARG A 4 -67.54 -36.13 80.83
C ARG A 4 -68.17 -35.09 79.88
N PRO A 5 -67.42 -34.11 79.36
CA PRO A 5 -67.89 -33.24 78.28
C PRO A 5 -67.84 -34.01 76.96
N ASP A 6 -68.92 -33.97 76.19
CA ASP A 6 -69.01 -34.53 74.83
C ASP A 6 -68.42 -33.55 73.80
N ASP A 7 -67.51 -34.03 72.96
CA ASP A 7 -66.82 -33.30 71.87
C ASP A 7 -67.64 -33.22 70.56
N GLU A 8 -68.96 -33.43 70.61
CA GLU A 8 -69.82 -33.59 69.41
C GLU A 8 -69.87 -32.36 68.47
N GLY A 9 -69.52 -31.16 68.94
CA GLY A 9 -69.51 -29.94 68.11
C GLY A 9 -68.18 -29.64 67.39
N ALA A 10 -67.04 -30.11 67.92
CA ALA A 10 -65.72 -29.76 67.40
C ALA A 10 -65.32 -30.58 66.16
N ALA A 11 -65.81 -31.82 66.07
CA ALA A 11 -65.52 -32.72 64.94
C ALA A 11 -66.08 -32.19 63.61
N LEU A 12 -67.28 -31.60 63.62
CA LEU A 12 -67.93 -31.10 62.40
C LEU A 12 -67.16 -29.92 61.80
N VAL A 13 -66.68 -28.99 62.65
CA VAL A 13 -65.90 -27.82 62.21
C VAL A 13 -64.54 -28.25 61.65
N LEU A 14 -63.86 -29.20 62.30
CA LEU A 14 -62.61 -29.76 61.80
C LEU A 14 -62.78 -30.44 60.44
N VAL A 15 -63.85 -31.22 60.25
CA VAL A 15 -64.14 -31.87 58.96
C VAL A 15 -64.45 -30.83 57.87
N LEU A 16 -65.23 -29.80 58.17
CA LEU A 16 -65.53 -28.72 57.21
C LEU A 16 -64.28 -27.93 56.80
N ILE A 17 -63.37 -27.67 57.74
CA ILE A 17 -62.09 -27.02 57.45
C ILE A 17 -61.23 -27.93 56.57
N VAL A 18 -61.11 -29.21 56.89
CA VAL A 18 -60.33 -30.17 56.09
C VAL A 18 -60.89 -30.29 54.67
N ILE A 19 -62.21 -30.41 54.51
CA ILE A 19 -62.85 -30.47 53.18
C ILE A 19 -62.63 -29.18 52.41
N SER A 20 -62.73 -28.02 53.06
CA SER A 20 -62.51 -26.72 52.40
C SER A 20 -61.06 -26.55 51.94
N VAL A 21 -60.09 -26.92 52.78
CA VAL A 21 -58.66 -26.89 52.43
C VAL A 21 -58.37 -27.85 51.29
N VAL A 22 -58.89 -29.08 51.34
CA VAL A 22 -58.72 -30.06 50.27
C VAL A 22 -59.35 -29.58 48.96
N ALA A 23 -60.54 -28.97 49.01
CA ALA A 23 -61.21 -28.43 47.82
C ALA A 23 -60.42 -27.27 47.17
N VAL A 24 -59.88 -26.35 47.98
CA VAL A 24 -59.05 -25.24 47.47
C VAL A 24 -57.73 -25.77 46.87
N VAL A 25 -57.09 -26.73 47.52
CA VAL A 25 -55.85 -27.36 47.02
C VAL A 25 -56.11 -28.13 45.71
N LEU A 26 -57.21 -28.88 45.60
CA LEU A 26 -57.58 -29.60 44.38
C LEU A 26 -57.91 -28.64 43.23
N GLY A 27 -58.61 -27.53 43.50
CA GLY A 27 -58.92 -26.50 42.49
C GLY A 27 -57.65 -25.82 41.94
N ALA A 28 -56.68 -25.52 42.81
CA ALA A 28 -55.39 -24.98 42.41
C ALA A 28 -54.58 -25.99 41.56
N LEU A 29 -54.54 -27.26 41.98
CA LEU A 29 -53.87 -28.34 41.24
C LEU A 29 -54.48 -28.57 39.86
N LEU A 30 -55.81 -28.53 39.73
CA LEU A 30 -56.51 -28.66 38.44
C LEU A 30 -56.16 -27.51 37.48
N THR A 31 -56.10 -26.27 37.98
CA THR A 31 -55.74 -25.11 37.17
C THR A 31 -54.29 -25.17 36.71
N TYR A 32 -53.39 -25.63 37.59
CA TYR A 32 -51.99 -25.85 37.25
C TYR A 32 -51.82 -26.97 36.21
N ALA A 33 -52.60 -28.04 36.32
CA ALA A 33 -52.61 -29.14 35.35
C ALA A 33 -53.10 -28.71 33.96
N ASP A 34 -54.19 -27.95 33.85
CA ASP A 34 -54.69 -27.43 32.57
C ASP A 34 -53.66 -26.50 31.90
N THR A 35 -53.07 -25.60 32.69
CA THR A 35 -52.02 -24.68 32.20
C THR A 35 -50.81 -25.47 31.70
N SER A 36 -50.36 -26.48 32.46
CA SER A 36 -49.23 -27.34 32.09
C SER A 36 -49.49 -28.17 30.83
N LEU A 37 -50.73 -28.63 30.61
CA LEU A 37 -51.10 -29.34 29.39
C LEU A 37 -51.11 -28.41 28.17
N ARG A 38 -51.69 -27.21 28.29
CA ARG A 38 -51.70 -26.21 27.20
C ARG A 38 -50.29 -25.75 26.83
N THR A 39 -49.43 -25.49 27.81
CA THR A 39 -48.03 -25.12 27.55
C THR A 39 -47.28 -26.27 26.89
N THR A 40 -47.50 -27.51 27.32
CA THR A 40 -46.88 -28.69 26.68
C THR A 40 -47.30 -28.84 25.23
N ILE A 41 -48.58 -28.63 24.90
CA ILE A 41 -49.08 -28.69 23.51
C ILE A 41 -48.46 -27.57 22.66
N ASN A 42 -48.37 -26.34 23.19
CA ASN A 42 -47.77 -25.22 22.48
C ASN A 42 -46.26 -25.41 22.25
N LEU A 43 -45.54 -25.90 23.26
CA LEU A 43 -44.11 -26.22 23.15
C LEU A 43 -43.86 -27.36 22.15
N ARG A 44 -44.73 -28.37 22.13
CA ARG A 44 -44.66 -29.45 21.13
C ARG A 44 -44.88 -28.90 19.71
N ALA A 45 -45.86 -28.02 19.51
CA ALA A 45 -46.11 -27.40 18.21
C ALA A 45 -44.95 -26.51 17.76
N GLN A 46 -44.33 -25.76 18.70
CA GLN A 46 -43.15 -24.95 18.42
C GLN A 46 -41.93 -25.81 18.09
N ALA A 47 -41.69 -26.88 18.82
CA ALA A 47 -40.61 -27.82 18.55
C ALA A 47 -40.77 -28.50 17.18
N SER A 48 -42.01 -28.88 16.81
CA SER A 48 -42.31 -29.39 15.46
C SER A 48 -41.95 -28.35 14.40
N ALA A 49 -42.45 -27.12 14.52
CA ALA A 49 -42.21 -26.07 13.52
C ALA A 49 -40.71 -25.72 13.36
N VAL A 50 -39.91 -25.84 14.43
CA VAL A 50 -38.45 -25.65 14.36
C VAL A 50 -37.77 -26.82 13.67
N ALA A 51 -38.15 -28.07 14.00
CA ALA A 51 -37.65 -29.26 13.31
C ALA A 51 -38.00 -29.23 11.81
N ASP A 52 -39.20 -28.75 11.49
CA ASP A 52 -39.68 -28.61 10.13
C ASP A 52 -38.90 -27.55 9.35
N ALA A 53 -38.59 -26.43 10.01
CA ALA A 53 -37.75 -25.38 9.43
C ALA A 53 -36.30 -25.86 9.20
N ASP A 54 -35.73 -26.65 10.11
CA ASP A 54 -34.41 -27.26 9.94
C ASP A 54 -34.40 -28.24 8.76
N GLY A 55 -35.39 -29.13 8.68
CA GLY A 55 -35.57 -30.04 7.55
C GLY A 55 -35.68 -29.30 6.21
N ALA A 56 -36.41 -28.19 6.17
CA ALA A 56 -36.53 -27.34 4.99
C ALA A 56 -35.18 -26.71 4.59
N VAL A 57 -34.40 -26.20 5.54
CA VAL A 57 -33.06 -25.65 5.24
C VAL A 57 -32.09 -26.74 4.79
N GLN A 58 -32.13 -27.93 5.38
CA GLN A 58 -31.32 -29.07 4.92
C GLN A 58 -31.68 -29.48 3.49
N ALA A 59 -32.97 -29.48 3.14
CA ALA A 59 -33.43 -29.71 1.77
C ALA A 59 -32.92 -28.63 0.81
N ALA A 60 -32.94 -27.36 1.23
CA ALA A 60 -32.37 -26.26 0.47
C ALA A 60 -30.85 -26.40 0.25
N ILE A 61 -30.10 -26.75 1.29
CA ILE A 61 -28.66 -27.03 1.21
C ILE A 61 -28.38 -28.16 0.23
N ASN A 62 -29.16 -29.25 0.29
CA ASN A 62 -29.02 -30.37 -0.62
C ASN A 62 -29.37 -29.99 -2.07
N ASN A 63 -30.33 -29.09 -2.28
CA ASN A 63 -30.63 -28.55 -3.61
C ASN A 63 -29.45 -27.75 -4.14
N ILE A 64 -28.91 -26.83 -3.33
CA ILE A 64 -27.73 -26.01 -3.69
C ILE A 64 -26.52 -26.88 -4.00
N ARG A 65 -26.29 -27.95 -3.25
CA ARG A 65 -25.16 -28.89 -3.46
C ARG A 65 -25.22 -29.55 -4.85
N ASN A 66 -26.43 -29.74 -5.37
CA ASN A 66 -26.68 -30.40 -6.65
C ASN A 66 -27.05 -29.41 -7.77
N SER A 67 -27.01 -28.10 -7.52
CA SER A 67 -27.33 -27.08 -8.51
C SER A 67 -26.09 -26.61 -9.28
N THR A 68 -26.34 -25.96 -10.41
CA THR A 68 -25.32 -25.22 -11.20
C THR A 68 -25.50 -23.71 -11.08
N SER A 69 -26.22 -23.24 -10.05
CA SER A 69 -26.48 -21.81 -9.86
C SER A 69 -25.20 -21.07 -9.48
N THR A 70 -24.99 -19.88 -10.06
CA THR A 70 -23.84 -19.02 -9.74
C THR A 70 -24.22 -18.02 -8.62
N ALA A 71 -23.32 -17.08 -8.31
CA ALA A 71 -23.54 -16.06 -7.28
C ALA A 71 -24.54 -14.94 -7.66
N ASP A 72 -25.42 -15.17 -8.64
CA ASP A 72 -26.39 -14.19 -9.17
C ASP A 72 -27.66 -14.04 -8.31
N GLY A 73 -27.70 -14.66 -7.13
CA GLY A 73 -28.85 -14.65 -6.22
C GLY A 73 -29.79 -15.83 -6.38
N LYS A 74 -29.69 -16.64 -7.45
CA LYS A 74 -30.65 -17.71 -7.76
C LYS A 74 -30.22 -19.08 -7.27
N CYS A 75 -30.30 -19.29 -5.97
CA CYS A 75 -29.77 -20.50 -5.32
C CYS A 75 -30.45 -21.81 -5.74
N PHE A 76 -31.67 -21.75 -6.31
CA PHE A 76 -32.48 -22.91 -6.66
C PHE A 76 -32.82 -22.94 -8.15
N GLY A 77 -31.78 -22.85 -9.00
CA GLY A 77 -31.92 -22.84 -10.46
C GLY A 77 -32.23 -21.44 -10.99
N SER A 78 -33.42 -21.22 -11.53
CA SER A 78 -33.85 -19.88 -12.00
C SER A 78 -34.58 -19.07 -10.92
N SER A 79 -34.67 -19.59 -9.69
CA SER A 79 -35.47 -19.04 -8.58
C SER A 79 -34.63 -18.82 -7.33
N ASN A 80 -35.02 -17.84 -6.53
CA ASN A 80 -34.48 -17.58 -5.18
C ASN A 80 -35.30 -18.30 -4.09
N THR A 81 -36.40 -18.97 -4.47
CA THR A 81 -37.28 -19.66 -3.54
C THR A 81 -37.38 -21.13 -3.88
N LEU A 82 -37.13 -21.98 -2.89
CA LEU A 82 -37.41 -23.41 -2.93
C LEU A 82 -38.76 -23.65 -2.25
N SER A 83 -39.71 -24.25 -2.98
CA SER A 83 -41.01 -24.66 -2.43
C SER A 83 -40.97 -26.15 -2.11
N LEU A 84 -41.42 -26.50 -0.89
CA LEU A 84 -41.48 -27.86 -0.37
C LEU A 84 -42.94 -28.16 0.02
N PRO A 85 -43.81 -28.48 -0.95
CA PRO A 85 -45.20 -28.82 -0.69
C PRO A 85 -45.29 -30.16 0.05
N SER A 86 -46.15 -30.23 1.08
CA SER A 86 -46.40 -31.45 1.86
C SER A 86 -45.13 -32.12 2.40
N PHE A 87 -44.12 -31.33 2.77
CA PHE A 87 -42.78 -31.85 3.08
C PHE A 87 -42.74 -32.75 4.33
N ASP A 88 -43.63 -32.51 5.31
CA ASP A 88 -43.80 -33.35 6.51
C ASP A 88 -45.02 -34.31 6.40
N GLY A 89 -45.67 -34.36 5.23
CA GLY A 89 -46.89 -35.12 4.98
C GLY A 89 -48.21 -34.40 5.34
N THR A 90 -48.14 -33.29 6.10
CA THR A 90 -49.32 -32.54 6.59
C THR A 90 -49.22 -31.01 6.42
N GLY A 91 -48.02 -30.47 6.25
CA GLY A 91 -47.70 -29.06 6.09
C GLY A 91 -46.67 -28.83 5.00
N SER A 92 -46.52 -27.56 4.60
CA SER A 92 -45.60 -27.15 3.54
C SER A 92 -44.56 -26.18 4.09
N ALA A 93 -43.37 -26.17 3.48
CA ALA A 93 -42.32 -25.22 3.79
C ALA A 93 -41.85 -24.48 2.53
N ALA A 94 -41.26 -23.32 2.71
CA ALA A 94 -40.55 -22.59 1.67
C ALA A 94 -39.24 -22.05 2.22
N VAL A 95 -38.19 -22.05 1.39
CA VAL A 95 -36.90 -21.46 1.74
C VAL A 95 -36.58 -20.37 0.73
N SER A 96 -36.45 -19.12 1.19
CA SER A 96 -35.91 -18.05 0.37
C SER A 96 -34.40 -17.96 0.52
N CYS A 97 -33.72 -17.62 -0.56
CA CYS A 97 -32.29 -17.41 -0.62
C CYS A 97 -31.99 -15.95 -0.98
N SER A 98 -31.09 -15.34 -0.23
CA SER A 98 -30.49 -14.06 -0.60
C SER A 98 -28.98 -14.13 -0.48
N THR A 99 -28.28 -13.50 -1.43
CA THR A 99 -26.83 -13.35 -1.36
C THR A 99 -26.45 -12.44 -0.20
N ASP A 100 -25.40 -12.80 0.52
CA ASP A 100 -24.76 -11.88 1.45
C ASP A 100 -23.76 -11.02 0.67
N GLU A 101 -24.15 -9.79 0.35
CA GLU A 101 -23.32 -8.83 -0.41
C GLU A 101 -21.97 -8.52 0.27
N SER A 102 -21.86 -8.76 1.58
CA SER A 102 -20.62 -8.61 2.34
C SER A 102 -19.66 -9.82 2.22
N SER A 103 -20.10 -10.91 1.59
CA SER A 103 -19.43 -12.22 1.64
C SER A 103 -18.80 -12.70 0.33
N ALA A 104 -18.65 -11.83 -0.66
CA ALA A 104 -17.91 -12.19 -1.87
C ALA A 104 -16.49 -12.61 -1.47
N VAL A 105 -16.16 -13.91 -1.47
CA VAL A 105 -14.79 -14.35 -1.17
C VAL A 105 -13.86 -13.76 -2.20
N ARG A 106 -12.96 -12.92 -1.69
CA ARG A 106 -12.00 -12.12 -2.46
C ARG A 106 -10.66 -12.84 -2.63
N ILE A 107 -10.49 -13.99 -1.98
CA ILE A 107 -9.27 -14.80 -2.06
C ILE A 107 -9.44 -15.84 -3.17
N GLN A 108 -8.69 -15.68 -4.25
CA GLN A 108 -8.59 -16.64 -5.34
C GLN A 108 -7.38 -17.53 -5.08
N CYS A 109 -7.64 -18.80 -4.79
CA CYS A 109 -6.62 -19.83 -4.57
C CYS A 109 -6.84 -21.03 -5.51
N PRO A 110 -6.52 -20.93 -6.81
CA PRO A 110 -6.45 -22.12 -7.67
C PRO A 110 -5.51 -23.21 -7.13
N SER A 111 -4.52 -22.85 -6.30
CA SER A 111 -3.74 -23.79 -5.47
C SER A 111 -3.09 -23.04 -4.30
N LEU A 112 -2.60 -23.74 -3.26
CA LEU A 112 -1.82 -23.13 -2.16
C LEU A 112 -0.58 -22.35 -2.64
N SER A 113 -0.07 -22.69 -3.83
CA SER A 113 1.06 -21.99 -4.49
C SER A 113 0.64 -20.86 -5.41
N ASN A 114 -0.65 -20.77 -5.77
CA ASN A 114 -1.21 -19.72 -6.62
C ASN A 114 -2.43 -19.14 -5.91
N CYS A 115 -2.16 -18.33 -4.88
CA CYS A 115 -3.15 -17.62 -4.10
C CYS A 115 -2.88 -16.13 -4.20
N ASN A 116 -3.93 -15.32 -4.31
CA ASN A 116 -3.85 -13.86 -4.18
C ASN A 116 -3.74 -13.39 -2.71
N ARG A 117 -3.05 -14.19 -1.88
CA ARG A 117 -2.65 -13.91 -0.50
C ARG A 117 -1.25 -14.51 -0.26
N PRO A 118 -0.43 -13.93 0.62
CA PRO A 118 0.83 -14.58 1.01
C PRO A 118 0.60 -15.92 1.69
N GLY A 119 1.51 -16.88 1.46
CA GLY A 119 1.45 -18.20 2.08
C GLY A 119 1.63 -18.18 3.61
N ASN A 120 2.37 -17.20 4.14
CA ASN A 120 2.60 -17.02 5.57
C ASN A 120 2.13 -15.63 6.01
N ALA A 121 1.69 -15.51 7.26
CA ALA A 121 1.45 -14.22 7.91
C ALA A 121 2.76 -13.46 8.12
N ILE A 122 3.82 -14.18 8.46
CA ILE A 122 5.18 -13.65 8.56
C ILE A 122 6.10 -14.57 7.78
N LEU A 123 6.82 -14.03 6.80
CA LEU A 123 7.87 -14.71 6.06
C LEU A 123 9.14 -13.86 6.11
N THR A 124 10.17 -14.34 6.79
CA THR A 124 11.46 -13.65 6.83
C THR A 124 12.48 -14.41 6.00
N LEU A 125 13.15 -13.69 5.09
CA LEU A 125 13.96 -14.24 4.00
C LEU A 125 15.47 -14.09 4.23
N GLY A 126 15.88 -13.35 5.26
CA GLY A 126 17.28 -13.10 5.57
C GLY A 126 18.02 -14.35 6.03
N ASP A 127 19.26 -14.49 5.58
CA ASP A 127 20.21 -15.56 5.91
C ASP A 127 21.56 -15.01 6.39
N ILE A 128 21.57 -13.76 6.88
CA ILE A 128 22.76 -13.11 7.39
C ILE A 128 23.13 -13.71 8.75
N ALA A 129 24.36 -14.19 8.88
CA ALA A 129 24.85 -14.80 10.11
C ALA A 129 24.76 -13.82 11.30
N GLY A 130 24.15 -14.26 12.39
CA GLY A 130 23.96 -13.46 13.60
C GLY A 130 22.78 -12.49 13.55
N GLU A 131 21.95 -12.55 12.50
CA GLU A 131 20.71 -11.80 12.39
C GLU A 131 19.50 -12.72 12.60
N ASP A 132 18.63 -12.37 13.55
CA ASP A 132 17.34 -13.03 13.69
C ASP A 132 16.43 -12.66 12.52
N GLY A 133 15.74 -13.66 11.98
CA GLY A 133 14.71 -13.41 10.98
C GLY A 133 13.51 -12.74 11.63
N LEU A 134 13.10 -13.21 12.81
CA LEU A 134 12.03 -12.61 13.61
C LEU A 134 12.52 -12.40 15.05
N SER A 135 12.49 -11.16 15.52
CA SER A 135 12.83 -10.78 16.90
C SER A 135 11.62 -10.09 17.55
N ILE A 136 11.20 -10.57 18.71
CA ILE A 136 10.07 -10.02 19.47
C ILE A 136 10.52 -9.64 20.88
N ALA A 137 10.36 -8.36 21.22
CA ALA A 137 10.56 -7.83 22.56
C ALA A 137 9.25 -7.23 23.10
N GLN A 138 8.81 -7.65 24.28
CA GLN A 138 7.50 -7.28 24.85
C GLN A 138 7.48 -7.46 26.38
N PRO A 139 6.49 -6.92 27.12
CA PRO A 139 6.35 -7.24 28.53
C PRO A 139 6.18 -8.74 28.79
N ASN A 140 6.64 -9.25 29.94
CA ASN A 140 6.60 -10.68 30.26
C ASN A 140 5.20 -11.31 30.28
N SER A 141 4.16 -10.51 30.53
CA SER A 141 2.76 -10.94 30.52
C SER A 141 2.08 -10.79 29.15
N ALA A 142 2.76 -10.20 28.16
CA ALA A 142 2.21 -9.94 26.85
C ALA A 142 2.30 -11.17 25.94
N THR A 143 1.36 -11.24 25.00
CA THR A 143 1.35 -12.23 23.92
C THR A 143 1.24 -11.50 22.59
N PHE A 144 2.26 -11.61 21.75
CA PHE A 144 2.19 -11.21 20.36
C PHE A 144 1.42 -12.28 19.58
N ARG A 145 0.25 -11.90 19.05
CA ARG A 145 -0.65 -12.82 18.34
C ARG A 145 -0.54 -12.61 16.83
N VAL A 146 -0.50 -13.71 16.10
CA VAL A 146 -0.46 -13.74 14.63
C VAL A 146 -1.55 -14.67 14.13
N HIS A 147 -2.25 -14.28 13.06
CA HIS A 147 -3.21 -15.14 12.41
C HIS A 147 -2.65 -15.67 11.09
N GLY A 148 -2.30 -16.95 11.05
CA GLY A 148 -1.62 -17.61 9.92
C GLY A 148 -0.20 -18.11 10.24
N SER A 149 0.40 -18.83 9.28
CA SER A 149 1.71 -19.46 9.47
C SER A 149 2.85 -18.44 9.61
N ILE A 150 3.89 -18.81 10.38
CA ILE A 150 5.11 -18.03 10.54
C ILE A 150 6.28 -18.85 10.02
N TYR A 151 7.07 -18.29 9.12
CA TYR A 151 8.30 -18.88 8.61
C TYR A 151 9.47 -17.91 8.76
N SER A 152 10.60 -18.41 9.25
CA SER A 152 11.87 -17.69 9.26
C SER A 152 12.97 -18.50 8.58
N LYS A 153 13.67 -17.88 7.60
CA LYS A 153 14.88 -18.45 7.01
C LYS A 153 16.09 -18.40 7.97
N SER A 154 15.97 -17.67 9.07
CA SER A 154 16.96 -17.61 10.15
C SER A 154 16.33 -18.07 11.47
N THR A 155 16.85 -17.59 12.60
CA THR A 155 16.32 -17.80 13.96
C THR A 155 15.01 -17.04 14.18
N ILE A 156 14.25 -17.48 15.18
CA ILE A 156 13.12 -16.76 15.77
C ILE A 156 13.44 -16.53 17.25
N ASP A 157 13.58 -15.28 17.65
CA ASP A 157 13.83 -14.90 19.04
C ASP A 157 12.63 -14.20 19.66
N VAL A 158 12.12 -14.80 20.75
CA VAL A 158 11.11 -14.19 21.62
C VAL A 158 11.78 -13.89 22.95
N ALA A 159 12.45 -12.74 23.02
CA ALA A 159 13.27 -12.34 24.16
C ALA A 159 12.47 -12.28 25.48
N SER A 160 11.18 -11.93 25.40
CA SER A 160 10.27 -11.84 26.54
C SER A 160 8.80 -12.03 26.12
N GLY A 161 7.94 -12.34 27.09
CA GLY A 161 6.52 -12.63 26.84
C GLY A 161 6.29 -13.94 26.08
N SER A 162 5.31 -13.95 25.18
CA SER A 162 4.99 -15.11 24.33
C SER A 162 4.61 -14.74 22.90
N LEU A 163 4.88 -15.62 21.94
CA LEU A 163 4.36 -15.59 20.57
C LEU A 163 3.24 -16.62 20.46
N SER A 164 2.10 -16.25 19.89
CA SER A 164 0.99 -17.16 19.63
C SER A 164 0.49 -17.04 18.20
N THR A 165 0.24 -18.16 17.53
CA THR A 165 -0.37 -18.19 16.20
C THR A 165 -1.51 -19.21 16.11
N SER A 166 -2.48 -18.92 15.25
CA SER A 166 -3.54 -19.85 14.84
C SER A 166 -3.04 -21.02 13.95
N SER A 167 -1.77 -21.00 13.53
CA SER A 167 -1.18 -21.98 12.61
C SER A 167 0.20 -22.48 13.08
N GLY A 168 1.03 -22.98 12.17
CA GLY A 168 2.37 -23.48 12.45
C GLY A 168 3.46 -22.40 12.51
N VAL A 169 4.53 -22.68 13.27
CA VAL A 169 5.76 -21.87 13.33
C VAL A 169 6.93 -22.69 12.84
N TYR A 170 7.68 -22.14 11.89
CA TYR A 170 8.80 -22.81 11.22
C TYR A 170 10.03 -21.91 11.18
N ALA A 171 11.20 -22.48 11.42
CA ALA A 171 12.47 -21.77 11.28
C ALA A 171 13.59 -22.71 10.77
N GLU A 172 14.45 -22.22 9.88
CA GLU A 172 15.70 -22.91 9.55
C GLU A 172 16.71 -22.80 10.69
N GLY A 173 16.68 -21.68 11.43
CA GLY A 173 17.44 -21.49 12.67
C GLY A 173 16.71 -21.98 13.92
N ALA A 174 17.32 -21.75 15.09
CA ALA A 174 16.71 -22.04 16.38
C ALA A 174 15.51 -21.13 16.68
N CYS A 175 14.57 -21.62 17.52
CA CYS A 175 13.50 -20.81 18.08
C CYS A 175 13.62 -20.70 19.60
N THR A 176 13.89 -19.50 20.11
CA THR A 176 14.03 -19.20 21.54
C THR A 176 12.76 -18.56 22.10
N GLY A 177 12.60 -18.65 23.43
CA GLY A 177 11.44 -18.09 24.15
C GLY A 177 10.15 -18.91 24.07
N SER A 178 9.07 -18.31 24.59
CA SER A 178 7.74 -18.92 24.69
C SER A 178 6.97 -18.76 23.38
N ILE A 179 6.70 -19.86 22.69
CA ILE A 179 6.03 -19.88 21.39
C ILE A 179 4.92 -20.93 21.43
N GLN A 180 3.70 -20.51 21.12
CA GLN A 180 2.49 -21.31 21.09
C GLN A 180 1.99 -21.42 19.65
N SER A 181 1.97 -22.63 19.11
CA SER A 181 1.53 -22.90 17.74
C SER A 181 0.89 -24.28 17.65
N THR A 182 -0.07 -24.44 16.74
CA THR A 182 -0.65 -25.74 16.40
C THR A 182 -0.60 -25.91 14.87
N PRO A 183 0.20 -26.84 14.34
CA PRO A 183 1.06 -27.82 15.04
C PRO A 183 2.22 -27.16 15.81
N ALA A 184 2.83 -27.92 16.73
CA ALA A 184 3.97 -27.46 17.53
C ALA A 184 5.12 -26.94 16.64
N LYS A 185 5.84 -25.93 17.13
CA LYS A 185 6.91 -25.25 16.39
C LYS A 185 7.97 -26.23 15.90
N LYS A 186 8.47 -26.01 14.68
CA LYS A 186 9.54 -26.81 14.07
C LYS A 186 10.69 -25.90 13.66
N CYS A 187 11.79 -26.01 14.38
CA CYS A 187 12.95 -25.12 14.25
C CYS A 187 14.21 -25.95 14.05
N SER A 188 15.28 -25.32 13.56
CA SER A 188 16.53 -25.98 13.21
C SER A 188 16.34 -27.12 12.20
N SER A 189 15.43 -26.93 11.23
CA SER A 189 15.07 -27.98 10.26
C SER A 189 14.79 -27.45 8.87
N ASP A 190 15.25 -28.18 7.86
CA ASP A 190 15.04 -27.89 6.44
C ASP A 190 13.72 -28.45 5.89
N ALA A 191 12.98 -29.22 6.69
CA ALA A 191 11.79 -29.95 6.27
C ALA A 191 10.64 -29.06 5.75
N HIS A 192 10.75 -27.75 5.96
CA HIS A 192 9.73 -26.76 5.63
C HIS A 192 10.19 -25.69 4.64
N LYS A 193 11.36 -25.87 3.99
CA LYS A 193 11.95 -24.91 3.05
C LYS A 193 11.01 -24.41 1.95
N ALA A 194 10.06 -25.25 1.52
CA ALA A 194 9.04 -24.85 0.55
C ALA A 194 8.14 -23.68 1.02
N LEU A 195 7.87 -23.57 2.34
CA LEU A 195 7.13 -22.46 2.93
C LEU A 195 7.96 -21.17 2.99
N GLY A 196 9.29 -21.29 2.93
CA GLY A 196 10.25 -20.19 2.96
C GLY A 196 10.59 -19.59 1.61
N LYS A 197 9.96 -20.06 0.52
CA LYS A 197 10.23 -19.55 -0.81
C LYS A 197 9.71 -18.11 -0.94
N ASP A 198 10.58 -17.22 -1.38
CA ASP A 198 10.19 -15.86 -1.77
C ASP A 198 9.13 -15.93 -2.89
N PRO A 199 7.95 -15.31 -2.72
CA PRO A 199 6.94 -15.29 -3.76
C PRO A 199 7.33 -14.42 -4.97
N ASP A 200 8.41 -13.64 -4.89
CA ASP A 200 8.94 -12.81 -5.99
C ASP A 200 7.87 -11.90 -6.61
N TYR A 201 7.13 -11.20 -5.74
CA TYR A 201 6.10 -10.28 -6.17
C TYR A 201 6.71 -9.19 -7.04
N THR A 202 6.11 -8.92 -8.19
CA THR A 202 6.54 -7.82 -9.07
C THR A 202 5.97 -6.49 -8.58
N PRO A 203 6.70 -5.37 -8.73
CA PRO A 203 6.14 -4.05 -8.49
C PRO A 203 5.04 -3.74 -9.54
N THR A 204 4.14 -2.81 -9.23
CA THR A 204 3.06 -2.39 -10.16
C THR A 204 3.58 -1.65 -11.39
N VAL A 205 4.83 -1.22 -11.38
CA VAL A 205 5.49 -0.45 -12.45
C VAL A 205 6.78 -1.12 -12.90
N SER A 206 7.08 -1.06 -14.20
CA SER A 206 8.33 -1.57 -14.78
C SER A 206 9.36 -0.48 -15.06
N THR A 207 8.97 0.79 -14.91
CA THR A 207 9.82 1.98 -15.06
C THR A 207 9.51 2.96 -13.94
N ALA A 208 10.43 3.86 -13.62
CA ALA A 208 10.15 4.93 -12.66
C ALA A 208 8.93 5.75 -13.14
N PRO A 209 7.94 6.02 -12.27
CA PRO A 209 6.84 6.93 -12.56
C PRO A 209 7.35 8.36 -12.83
N ASP A 210 6.47 9.20 -13.38
CA ASP A 210 6.77 10.63 -13.57
C ASP A 210 7.07 11.31 -12.22
N TYR A 211 8.05 12.22 -12.24
CA TYR A 211 8.41 13.04 -11.10
C TYR A 211 7.23 13.88 -10.60
N GLN A 212 7.05 13.95 -9.28
CA GLN A 212 6.04 14.79 -8.64
C GLN A 212 6.69 15.80 -7.71
N PRO A 213 6.41 17.11 -7.88
CA PRO A 213 6.84 18.10 -6.91
C PRO A 213 6.10 17.91 -5.58
N MET A 214 6.69 18.41 -4.49
CA MET A 214 6.01 18.44 -3.20
C MET A 214 4.73 19.29 -3.30
N PRO A 215 3.58 18.80 -2.78
CA PRO A 215 2.38 19.61 -2.69
C PRO A 215 2.60 20.89 -1.88
N ALA A 216 1.88 21.95 -2.24
CA ALA A 216 1.98 23.22 -1.54
C ALA A 216 1.51 23.08 -0.09
N CYS A 217 2.39 23.44 0.85
CA CYS A 217 2.07 23.41 2.27
C CYS A 217 1.67 24.80 2.78
N THR A 218 0.38 25.12 2.73
CA THR A 218 -0.12 26.50 2.93
C THR A 218 -0.82 26.74 4.25
N SER A 219 -1.44 25.73 4.85
CA SER A 219 -2.29 25.91 6.04
C SER A 219 -2.29 24.70 6.99
N GLN A 220 -2.47 24.99 8.27
CA GLN A 220 -2.47 23.98 9.34
C GLN A 220 -3.82 23.27 9.40
N ASN A 221 -3.82 22.04 9.93
CA ASN A 221 -5.04 21.25 10.11
C ASN A 221 -5.84 21.07 8.80
N SER A 222 -5.16 21.05 7.66
CA SER A 222 -5.76 20.95 6.33
C SER A 222 -5.65 19.52 5.79
N VAL A 223 -6.12 19.31 4.55
CA VAL A 223 -5.83 18.10 3.79
C VAL A 223 -4.81 18.47 2.72
N VAL A 224 -3.66 17.80 2.75
CA VAL A 224 -2.60 17.96 1.75
C VAL A 224 -2.63 16.73 0.85
N GLU A 225 -2.86 16.94 -0.44
CA GLU A 225 -3.04 15.85 -1.41
C GLU A 225 -1.75 15.56 -2.16
N PHE A 226 -1.37 14.28 -2.22
CA PHE A 226 -0.24 13.77 -2.98
C PHE A 226 -0.72 12.99 -4.20
N SER A 227 -0.17 13.31 -5.36
CA SER A 227 -0.46 12.60 -6.62
C SER A 227 0.48 11.41 -6.81
N PRO A 228 0.02 10.28 -7.37
CA PRO A 228 0.90 9.15 -7.69
C PRO A 228 2.09 9.57 -8.57
N GLY A 229 3.29 9.07 -8.26
CA GLY A 229 4.50 9.38 -9.01
C GLY A 229 5.80 9.15 -8.23
N TYR A 230 6.89 9.74 -8.73
CA TYR A 230 8.23 9.65 -8.17
C TYR A 230 8.55 10.82 -7.23
N TYR A 231 9.09 10.51 -6.06
CA TYR A 231 9.43 11.42 -4.97
C TYR A 231 10.86 11.15 -4.46
N ASP A 232 11.72 12.16 -4.42
CA ASP A 232 13.15 12.03 -4.09
C ASP A 232 13.67 12.93 -2.97
N ASP A 233 12.78 13.75 -2.38
CA ASP A 233 13.14 14.68 -1.30
C ASP A 233 12.54 14.27 0.05
N ALA A 234 13.28 13.43 0.78
CA ALA A 234 12.94 13.01 2.14
C ALA A 234 12.94 14.17 3.15
N VAL A 235 13.82 15.16 2.94
CA VAL A 235 13.94 16.31 3.85
C VAL A 235 12.70 17.17 3.73
N ALA A 236 12.29 17.55 2.53
CA ALA A 236 11.06 18.34 2.34
C ALA A 236 9.81 17.62 2.84
N LEU A 237 9.69 16.30 2.60
CA LEU A 237 8.60 15.48 3.15
C LEU A 237 8.60 15.50 4.69
N SER A 238 9.76 15.32 5.31
CA SER A 238 9.90 15.31 6.78
C SER A 238 9.60 16.67 7.41
N GLU A 239 10.06 17.76 6.78
CA GLU A 239 9.78 19.11 7.23
C GLU A 239 8.28 19.44 7.14
N MET A 240 7.63 19.04 6.05
CA MET A 240 6.19 19.21 5.85
C MET A 240 5.39 18.47 6.94
N MET A 241 5.82 17.25 7.30
CA MET A 241 5.18 16.43 8.33
C MET A 241 5.77 16.64 9.74
N SER A 242 6.47 17.76 9.94
CA SER A 242 7.00 18.11 11.25
C SER A 242 5.95 18.79 12.13
N GLY A 243 5.81 18.34 13.38
CA GLY A 243 4.98 19.01 14.40
C GLY A 243 5.60 20.30 14.95
N SER A 244 6.74 20.70 14.41
CA SER A 244 7.42 21.92 14.82
C SER A 244 6.72 23.16 14.23
N GLY A 245 6.89 24.33 14.86
CA GLY A 245 6.35 25.59 14.34
C GLY A 245 6.88 26.00 12.95
N LYS A 246 7.81 25.22 12.36
CA LYS A 246 8.32 25.43 11.00
C LYS A 246 7.37 24.91 9.92
N SER A 247 6.59 23.86 10.18
CA SER A 247 5.63 23.36 9.20
C SER A 247 4.38 24.23 9.16
N LYS A 248 4.04 24.73 7.97
CA LYS A 248 2.75 25.38 7.71
C LYS A 248 1.59 24.40 7.72
N CYS A 249 1.85 23.09 7.65
CA CYS A 249 0.85 22.01 7.57
C CYS A 249 0.78 21.15 8.82
N ARG A 250 1.30 21.61 9.96
CA ARG A 250 1.13 20.88 11.22
C ARG A 250 -0.34 20.54 11.49
N GLY A 251 -0.56 19.36 12.07
CA GLY A 251 -1.88 18.79 12.39
C GLY A 251 -2.72 18.39 11.17
N SER A 252 -2.16 18.41 9.97
CA SER A 252 -2.90 18.10 8.74
C SER A 252 -3.07 16.60 8.51
N VAL A 253 -3.95 16.28 7.56
CA VAL A 253 -4.02 14.95 6.93
C VAL A 253 -3.21 15.00 5.64
N TRP A 254 -2.27 14.08 5.47
CA TRP A 254 -1.56 13.88 4.20
C TRP A 254 -2.19 12.72 3.47
N TRP A 255 -2.94 13.05 2.42
CA TRP A 255 -3.67 12.09 1.64
C TRP A 255 -2.87 11.70 0.40
N PHE A 256 -2.43 10.45 0.35
CA PHE A 256 -1.88 9.82 -0.84
C PHE A 256 -3.03 9.17 -1.60
N GLN A 257 -3.42 9.79 -2.71
CA GLN A 257 -4.48 9.30 -3.59
C GLN A 257 -4.18 7.88 -4.12
N PRO A 258 -5.17 7.08 -4.53
CA PRO A 258 -4.92 5.76 -5.09
C PRO A 258 -3.93 5.79 -6.28
N GLY A 259 -2.93 4.91 -6.27
CA GLY A 259 -1.91 4.83 -7.32
C GLY A 259 -0.55 4.33 -6.85
N THR A 260 0.46 4.41 -7.72
CA THR A 260 1.83 3.97 -7.40
C THR A 260 2.69 5.16 -6.99
N TYR A 261 3.40 5.03 -5.87
CA TYR A 261 4.34 6.03 -5.36
C TYR A 261 5.72 5.40 -5.29
N TYR A 262 6.69 6.02 -5.95
CA TYR A 262 8.07 5.57 -5.92
C TYR A 262 8.89 6.56 -5.10
N PHE A 263 9.43 6.10 -3.98
CA PHE A 263 10.31 6.87 -3.09
C PHE A 263 11.75 6.42 -3.30
N ASP A 264 12.55 7.31 -3.86
CA ASP A 264 13.98 7.07 -4.08
C ASP A 264 14.76 8.35 -3.78
N PHE A 265 15.18 8.48 -2.52
CA PHE A 265 15.65 9.71 -1.94
C PHE A 265 17.13 9.98 -2.26
N HIS A 266 17.43 11.24 -2.54
CA HIS A 266 18.76 11.68 -2.99
C HIS A 266 19.34 12.82 -2.13
N ASN A 267 18.89 12.93 -0.87
CA ASN A 267 19.32 13.96 0.09
C ASN A 267 20.73 13.68 0.68
N THR A 268 21.14 12.41 0.80
CA THR A 268 22.45 12.01 1.33
C THR A 268 23.49 11.66 0.27
N GLY A 269 24.74 11.51 0.72
CA GLY A 269 25.82 10.88 -0.03
C GLY A 269 26.80 11.86 -0.67
N THR A 270 27.81 11.30 -1.34
CA THR A 270 28.74 12.03 -2.21
C THR A 270 28.71 11.40 -3.59
N GLY A 271 28.89 12.18 -4.65
CA GLY A 271 28.95 11.66 -6.03
C GLY A 271 27.60 11.54 -6.76
N THR A 272 27.42 10.45 -7.52
CA THR A 272 26.32 10.27 -8.50
C THR A 272 24.93 10.15 -7.86
N ASN A 273 24.84 9.84 -6.57
CA ASN A 273 23.56 9.56 -5.94
C ASN A 273 23.01 10.73 -5.11
N ARG A 274 23.77 11.82 -4.92
CA ARG A 274 23.25 13.02 -4.29
C ARG A 274 22.65 13.94 -5.35
N ASN A 275 21.45 14.45 -5.11
CA ASN A 275 20.89 15.55 -5.88
C ASN A 275 21.33 16.87 -5.20
N PRO A 276 22.21 17.66 -5.82
CA PRO A 276 22.73 18.87 -5.21
C PRO A 276 21.64 19.93 -5.00
N LEU A 277 20.50 19.85 -5.71
CA LEU A 277 19.39 20.80 -5.58
C LEU A 277 18.56 20.59 -4.31
N LEU A 278 18.66 19.42 -3.68
CA LEU A 278 17.89 19.09 -2.47
C LEU A 278 18.63 19.54 -1.22
N ASP A 279 17.86 19.83 -0.18
CA ASP A 279 18.42 20.08 1.14
C ASP A 279 19.19 18.86 1.63
N SER A 280 20.36 19.12 2.20
CA SER A 280 21.21 18.08 2.75
C SER A 280 20.58 17.50 4.01
N GLY A 281 20.41 16.18 4.05
CA GLY A 281 19.86 15.46 5.19
C GLY A 281 19.87 13.97 4.93
N ASP A 282 19.22 13.19 5.79
CA ASP A 282 19.10 11.75 5.62
C ASP A 282 18.05 11.36 4.57
N ASN A 283 18.22 10.19 3.93
CA ASN A 283 17.23 9.58 3.04
C ASN A 283 16.08 8.94 3.84
N VAL A 284 15.53 9.70 4.79
CA VAL A 284 14.52 9.27 5.77
C VAL A 284 13.36 10.23 5.77
N TRP A 285 12.22 9.76 5.27
CA TRP A 285 10.95 10.45 5.41
C TRP A 285 10.35 10.19 6.81
N THR A 286 10.21 11.24 7.61
CA THR A 286 9.71 11.17 8.97
C THR A 286 8.30 11.74 9.10
N ILE A 287 7.37 10.93 9.60
CA ILE A 287 6.01 11.34 9.97
C ILE A 287 6.00 11.68 11.45
N ASN A 288 6.13 12.97 11.79
CA ASN A 288 6.35 13.42 13.16
C ASN A 288 5.16 14.18 13.79
N ASP A 289 4.06 14.31 13.07
CA ASP A 289 2.82 14.95 13.51
C ASP A 289 1.67 14.42 12.63
N GLY A 290 0.43 14.87 12.84
CA GLY A 290 -0.70 14.67 11.93
C GLY A 290 -1.01 13.22 11.54
N LYS A 291 -1.68 13.04 10.38
CA LYS A 291 -2.23 11.75 9.94
C LYS A 291 -1.96 11.50 8.46
N LEU A 292 -1.24 10.44 8.13
CA LEU A 292 -1.08 9.98 6.76
C LEU A 292 -2.18 8.96 6.43
N VAL A 293 -2.89 9.20 5.34
CA VAL A 293 -3.91 8.29 4.81
C VAL A 293 -3.53 7.99 3.36
N ALA A 294 -3.29 6.73 3.02
CA ALA A 294 -2.96 6.33 1.65
C ALA A 294 -3.98 5.35 1.09
N GLY A 295 -4.57 5.69 -0.05
CA GLY A 295 -5.63 4.93 -0.73
C GLY A 295 -6.96 5.70 -0.78
N THR A 296 -8.04 5.01 -1.20
CA THR A 296 -9.39 5.60 -1.23
C THR A 296 -9.88 5.87 0.19
N PRO A 297 -10.27 7.10 0.54
CA PRO A 297 -10.83 7.41 1.85
C PRO A 297 -12.19 6.74 2.08
N THR A 298 -12.49 6.33 3.32
CA THR A 298 -13.83 5.82 3.72
C THR A 298 -14.85 6.94 3.92
N GLY A 299 -14.41 8.20 3.96
CA GLY A 299 -15.23 9.39 4.11
C GLY A 299 -14.44 10.68 3.87
N THR A 300 -15.03 11.83 4.19
CA THR A 300 -14.36 13.13 4.02
C THR A 300 -13.19 13.29 4.97
N LEU A 301 -12.00 13.51 4.42
CA LEU A 301 -10.79 13.73 5.21
C LEU A 301 -10.78 15.11 5.87
N SER A 302 -10.29 15.18 7.10
CA SER A 302 -10.07 16.41 7.86
C SER A 302 -9.08 16.16 8.99
N SER A 303 -8.59 17.20 9.67
CA SER A 303 -7.76 17.03 10.87
C SER A 303 -8.37 16.11 11.95
N SER A 304 -9.70 15.94 11.95
CA SER A 304 -10.43 15.03 12.85
C SER A 304 -10.47 13.56 12.41
N THR A 305 -10.01 13.23 11.19
CA THR A 305 -9.95 11.86 10.65
C THR A 305 -9.38 10.89 11.66
N ARG A 306 -9.95 9.70 11.84
CA ARG A 306 -9.45 8.69 12.78
C ARG A 306 -8.65 7.64 12.03
N ILE A 307 -7.53 7.23 12.62
CA ILE A 307 -6.71 6.11 12.18
C ILE A 307 -6.71 5.07 13.30
N PRO A 308 -6.95 3.78 13.00
CA PRO A 308 -7.23 3.21 11.67
C PRO A 308 -8.68 3.44 11.20
N GLY A 309 -8.99 3.02 9.97
CA GLY A 309 -10.30 3.12 9.32
C GLY A 309 -10.48 4.32 8.38
N ALA A 310 -9.42 5.06 8.09
CA ALA A 310 -9.44 6.25 7.23
C ALA A 310 -9.45 5.91 5.74
N CYS A 311 -8.94 4.74 5.34
CA CYS A 311 -8.95 4.27 3.96
C CYS A 311 -9.63 2.90 3.80
N VAL A 312 -10.13 2.63 2.59
CA VAL A 312 -10.88 1.41 2.26
C VAL A 312 -9.95 0.21 2.31
N ASN A 313 -10.28 -0.76 3.17
CA ASN A 313 -9.51 -1.97 3.34
C ASN A 313 -9.73 -2.95 2.16
N PRO A 314 -8.67 -3.44 1.49
CA PRO A 314 -8.83 -4.42 0.42
C PRO A 314 -9.36 -5.80 0.87
N ILE A 315 -9.33 -6.13 2.17
CA ILE A 315 -10.02 -7.32 2.72
C ILE A 315 -11.52 -7.14 2.60
N ASP A 316 -12.02 -5.96 2.94
CA ASP A 316 -13.44 -5.70 3.08
C ASP A 316 -14.08 -5.32 1.73
N ASP A 317 -13.29 -4.76 0.80
CA ASP A 317 -13.75 -4.35 -0.54
C ASP A 317 -12.80 -4.78 -1.68
N ALA A 318 -13.30 -5.58 -2.62
CA ALA A 318 -12.53 -5.97 -3.81
C ALA A 318 -12.32 -4.79 -4.76
N ARG A 319 -13.14 -3.74 -4.69
CA ARG A 319 -12.96 -2.52 -5.47
C ARG A 319 -12.08 -1.49 -4.75
N ALA A 320 -11.44 -1.87 -3.65
CA ALA A 320 -10.49 -1.02 -2.95
C ALA A 320 -9.38 -0.58 -3.92
N ASN A 321 -9.41 0.70 -4.28
CA ASN A 321 -8.32 1.36 -4.98
C ASN A 321 -7.37 1.91 -3.91
N GLY A 322 -6.23 1.26 -3.77
CA GLY A 322 -5.23 1.62 -2.78
C GLY A 322 -3.98 2.20 -3.40
N VAL A 323 -2.91 2.21 -2.62
CA VAL A 323 -1.58 2.61 -3.06
C VAL A 323 -0.64 1.41 -3.13
N GLN A 324 0.45 1.58 -3.87
CA GLN A 324 1.68 0.84 -3.62
C GLN A 324 2.81 1.85 -3.36
N PHE A 325 3.35 1.85 -2.15
CA PHE A 325 4.55 2.61 -1.79
C PHE A 325 5.77 1.75 -2.09
N ILE A 326 6.54 2.14 -3.10
CA ILE A 326 7.75 1.47 -3.56
C ILE A 326 8.95 2.22 -3.02
N PHE A 327 9.85 1.54 -2.31
CA PHE A 327 11.10 2.10 -1.80
C PHE A 327 12.28 1.57 -2.61
N GLY A 328 13.07 2.49 -3.18
CA GLY A 328 14.33 2.21 -3.88
C GLY A 328 15.54 2.78 -3.13
N GLY A 329 16.74 2.35 -3.52
CA GLY A 329 17.98 2.86 -2.93
C GLY A 329 18.06 2.59 -1.42
N ASP A 330 18.48 3.57 -0.63
CA ASP A 330 18.49 3.51 0.82
C ASP A 330 17.37 4.34 1.46
N SER A 331 16.28 4.53 0.72
CA SER A 331 15.10 5.30 1.12
C SER A 331 14.35 4.63 2.25
N ARG A 332 13.93 5.43 3.24
CA ARG A 332 13.30 4.94 4.46
C ARG A 332 12.11 5.79 4.87
N MET A 333 11.18 5.16 5.59
CA MET A 333 10.06 5.82 6.25
C MET A 333 10.09 5.56 7.75
N VAL A 334 9.92 6.62 8.55
CA VAL A 334 9.86 6.55 10.02
C VAL A 334 8.57 7.19 10.52
N VAL A 335 7.74 6.42 11.22
CA VAL A 335 6.58 6.95 11.95
C VAL A 335 7.02 7.30 13.36
N ARG A 336 7.17 8.59 13.66
CA ARG A 336 7.68 9.06 14.95
C ARG A 336 6.58 9.43 15.91
N ALA A 337 5.90 10.54 15.71
CA ALA A 337 4.82 11.02 16.59
C ALA A 337 3.50 11.28 15.84
N GLY A 338 3.48 11.09 14.52
CA GLY A 338 2.26 11.06 13.73
C GLY A 338 1.66 9.67 13.59
N GLN A 339 0.55 9.60 12.87
CA GLN A 339 -0.18 8.37 12.58
C GLN A 339 -0.15 8.10 11.08
N ALA A 340 -0.13 6.83 10.66
CA ALA A 340 -0.15 6.44 9.25
C ALA A 340 -1.05 5.23 9.04
N GLU A 341 -1.93 5.30 8.03
CA GLU A 341 -2.67 4.17 7.51
C GLU A 341 -2.48 4.06 6.00
N ILE A 342 -1.99 2.91 5.56
CA ILE A 342 -1.65 2.64 4.16
C ILE A 342 -2.51 1.49 3.66
N CYS A 343 -3.47 1.78 2.78
CA CYS A 343 -4.33 0.77 2.17
C CYS A 343 -3.81 0.38 0.78
N GLY A 344 -3.54 -0.91 0.59
CA GLY A 344 -3.22 -1.50 -0.70
C GLY A 344 -4.45 -1.66 -1.58
N GLY A 345 -4.25 -1.82 -2.89
CA GLY A 345 -5.32 -2.03 -3.86
C GLY A 345 -5.18 -3.36 -4.59
N TRP A 346 -6.30 -3.90 -5.07
CA TRP A 346 -6.27 -5.06 -5.95
C TRP A 346 -5.86 -4.65 -7.36
N ASN A 347 -4.79 -5.25 -7.89
CA ASN A 347 -4.42 -5.08 -9.29
C ASN A 347 -5.01 -6.24 -10.11
N PHE A 348 -6.24 -6.10 -10.59
CA PHE A 348 -6.90 -7.10 -11.44
C PHE A 348 -6.48 -7.07 -12.90
N SER A 349 -5.36 -6.41 -13.25
CA SER A 349 -4.81 -6.57 -14.60
C SER A 349 -4.68 -8.06 -14.90
N SER A 350 -5.35 -8.47 -15.99
CA SER A 350 -5.90 -9.80 -16.24
C SER A 350 -4.99 -10.96 -15.81
N GLY A 351 -5.32 -11.60 -14.69
CA GLY A 351 -4.67 -12.84 -14.23
C GLY A 351 -3.65 -12.70 -13.10
N SER A 352 -3.46 -11.52 -12.52
CA SER A 352 -2.59 -11.35 -11.35
C SER A 352 -3.08 -12.17 -10.14
N THR A 353 -2.27 -13.13 -9.70
CA THR A 353 -2.41 -13.87 -8.43
C THR A 353 -1.72 -13.15 -7.28
N GLN A 354 -1.41 -11.86 -7.42
CA GLN A 354 -0.69 -11.11 -6.40
C GLN A 354 -1.67 -10.56 -5.33
N PRO A 355 -1.32 -10.60 -4.03
CA PRO A 355 -2.08 -9.88 -3.02
C PRO A 355 -2.03 -8.37 -3.22
N PRO A 356 -2.90 -7.59 -2.52
CA PRO A 356 -2.82 -6.15 -2.51
C PRO A 356 -1.56 -5.70 -1.77
N VAL A 357 -0.45 -5.52 -2.49
CA VAL A 357 0.82 -5.08 -1.91
C VAL A 357 0.81 -3.56 -1.70
N ALA A 358 0.74 -3.15 -0.44
CA ALA A 358 0.69 -1.75 -0.03
C ALA A 358 2.09 -1.13 0.08
N VAL A 359 3.08 -1.92 0.51
CA VAL A 359 4.47 -1.52 0.67
C VAL A 359 5.36 -2.50 -0.08
N TYR A 360 6.29 -1.98 -0.86
CA TYR A 360 7.19 -2.73 -1.71
C TYR A 360 8.63 -2.21 -1.58
N GLY A 361 9.60 -3.10 -1.34
CA GLY A 361 11.03 -2.80 -1.42
C GLY A 361 11.62 -3.37 -2.70
N LEU A 362 12.24 -2.52 -3.53
CA LEU A 362 12.79 -2.96 -4.83
C LEU A 362 13.92 -3.98 -4.67
N THR A 363 13.81 -5.08 -5.40
CA THR A 363 14.80 -6.17 -5.39
C THR A 363 15.87 -6.06 -6.48
N SER A 364 15.59 -5.27 -7.51
CA SER A 364 16.41 -5.15 -8.71
C SER A 364 16.26 -3.76 -9.32
N GLY A 365 17.10 -3.47 -10.31
CA GLY A 365 17.19 -2.17 -10.96
C GLY A 365 18.38 -1.36 -10.45
N ASP A 366 18.84 -0.43 -11.28
CA ASP A 366 19.98 0.45 -11.03
C ASP A 366 19.76 1.76 -11.79
N ASP A 367 20.44 2.81 -11.37
CA ASP A 367 20.53 4.05 -12.13
C ASP A 367 21.77 4.05 -13.04
N SER A 368 21.78 4.94 -14.03
CA SER A 368 22.96 5.11 -14.86
C SER A 368 23.10 6.56 -15.31
N THR A 369 24.35 6.99 -15.47
CA THR A 369 24.65 8.29 -16.03
C THR A 369 24.49 8.23 -17.54
N ALA A 370 23.61 9.08 -18.08
CA ALA A 370 23.44 9.28 -19.51
C ALA A 370 24.13 10.57 -19.95
N THR A 371 24.62 10.60 -21.19
CA THR A 371 25.15 11.80 -21.82
C THR A 371 24.32 12.15 -23.05
N LYS A 372 24.04 13.45 -23.25
CA LYS A 372 23.33 13.97 -24.42
C LYS A 372 24.04 15.20 -24.96
N THR A 373 24.14 15.27 -26.28
CA THR A 373 24.51 16.46 -27.03
C THR A 373 23.35 16.79 -27.96
N PRO A 374 22.39 17.62 -27.53
CA PRO A 374 21.24 18.01 -28.34
C PRO A 374 21.72 18.71 -29.63
N PRO A 375 21.26 18.29 -30.82
CA PRO A 375 21.57 18.98 -32.06
C PRO A 375 20.93 20.36 -32.10
N VAL A 376 21.52 21.25 -32.91
CA VAL A 376 20.89 22.51 -33.33
C VAL A 376 19.69 22.19 -34.20
N THR A 377 18.51 22.66 -33.82
CA THR A 377 17.26 22.43 -34.57
C THR A 377 16.82 23.65 -35.37
N SER A 378 17.17 24.86 -34.91
CA SER A 378 16.81 26.10 -35.58
C SER A 378 17.82 27.22 -35.31
N VAL A 379 17.87 28.20 -36.21
CA VAL A 379 18.58 29.48 -35.99
C VAL A 379 17.52 30.53 -35.69
N VAL A 380 17.30 30.79 -34.40
CA VAL A 380 16.27 31.71 -33.88
C VAL A 380 16.52 33.13 -34.33
N SER A 381 17.78 33.58 -34.29
CA SER A 381 18.20 34.88 -34.79
C SER A 381 19.62 34.79 -35.32
N LYS A 382 19.83 35.27 -36.55
CA LYS A 382 21.17 35.40 -37.12
C LYS A 382 21.96 36.55 -36.48
N GLY A 383 21.26 37.52 -35.88
CA GLY A 383 21.83 38.76 -35.38
C GLY A 383 22.80 39.40 -36.37
N ASP A 384 24.06 39.53 -35.97
CA ASP A 384 25.11 40.17 -36.77
C ASP A 384 25.88 39.19 -37.67
N PHE A 385 25.61 37.89 -37.54
CA PHE A 385 26.28 36.84 -38.30
C PHE A 385 25.60 36.62 -39.65
N THR A 386 26.43 36.44 -40.68
CA THR A 386 26.02 36.05 -42.03
C THR A 386 26.08 34.54 -42.21
N ASP A 387 25.24 34.01 -43.09
CA ASP A 387 25.10 32.58 -43.40
C ASP A 387 24.83 31.64 -42.22
N ALA A 388 24.38 32.16 -41.06
CA ALA A 388 23.96 31.31 -39.95
C ALA A 388 22.79 30.40 -40.37
N THR A 389 23.06 29.10 -40.45
CA THR A 389 22.10 28.03 -40.77
C THR A 389 22.37 26.84 -39.86
N VAL A 390 21.37 25.97 -39.69
CA VAL A 390 21.52 24.75 -38.87
C VAL A 390 22.69 23.90 -39.34
N ALA A 391 22.81 23.65 -40.66
CA ALA A 391 23.88 22.83 -41.23
C ALA A 391 25.29 23.36 -40.91
N LYS A 392 25.45 24.68 -40.80
CA LYS A 392 26.72 25.35 -40.51
C LYS A 392 27.03 25.53 -39.01
N LEU A 393 26.11 25.14 -38.12
CA LEU A 393 26.21 25.39 -36.68
C LEU A 393 25.99 24.12 -35.82
N ASP A 394 25.50 23.04 -36.41
CA ASP A 394 25.25 21.77 -35.73
C ASP A 394 26.50 20.86 -35.69
N THR A 395 27.21 20.77 -36.81
CA THR A 395 28.33 19.85 -37.01
C THR A 395 29.66 20.56 -37.19
N VAL A 396 30.73 20.00 -36.61
CA VAL A 396 32.10 20.49 -36.81
C VAL A 396 32.59 20.04 -38.19
N ASP A 397 32.41 20.87 -39.21
CA ASP A 397 32.76 20.57 -40.60
C ASP A 397 33.66 21.63 -41.27
N GLY A 398 33.96 22.71 -40.55
CA GLY A 398 34.76 23.83 -41.01
C GLY A 398 34.02 24.87 -41.85
N SER A 399 32.68 24.83 -41.88
CA SER A 399 31.80 25.73 -42.63
C SER A 399 31.06 26.69 -41.71
N GLY A 400 31.77 27.63 -41.06
CA GLY A 400 31.12 28.50 -40.08
C GLY A 400 30.26 29.66 -40.61
N ALA A 401 29.37 30.14 -39.74
CA ALA A 401 28.71 31.44 -39.84
C ALA A 401 29.71 32.55 -39.49
N THR A 402 29.64 33.73 -40.14
CA THR A 402 30.68 34.76 -39.96
C THR A 402 30.15 36.13 -39.53
N PHE A 403 30.86 36.79 -38.63
CA PHE A 403 30.63 38.17 -38.21
C PHE A 403 31.90 38.99 -38.43
N LYS A 404 31.79 40.08 -39.21
CA LYS A 404 32.90 41.00 -39.43
C LYS A 404 32.75 42.23 -38.51
N SER A 405 33.71 42.42 -37.62
CA SER A 405 33.72 43.49 -36.62
C SER A 405 33.87 44.88 -37.26
N PRO A 406 32.86 45.77 -37.20
CA PRO A 406 32.93 47.09 -37.85
C PRO A 406 33.89 48.08 -37.18
N ASN A 407 34.16 47.89 -35.88
CA ASN A 407 35.05 48.72 -35.08
C ASN A 407 35.74 47.86 -33.99
N LYS A 408 36.77 48.41 -33.34
CA LYS A 408 37.48 47.69 -32.27
C LYS A 408 36.50 47.34 -31.14
N ASN A 409 36.49 46.09 -30.68
CA ASN A 409 35.62 45.59 -29.61
C ASN A 409 34.11 45.69 -29.96
N ALA A 410 33.74 45.59 -31.24
CA ALA A 410 32.34 45.41 -31.61
C ALA A 410 31.87 44.02 -31.15
N SER A 411 30.67 43.93 -30.59
CA SER A 411 30.06 42.63 -30.30
C SER A 411 29.14 42.22 -31.44
N GLY A 412 29.25 40.96 -31.87
CA GLY A 412 28.31 40.31 -32.77
C GLY A 412 27.62 39.18 -32.04
N SER A 413 26.31 39.00 -32.25
CA SER A 413 25.58 37.90 -31.62
C SER A 413 24.74 37.09 -32.59
N LEU A 414 24.53 35.81 -32.26
CA LEU A 414 23.57 34.93 -32.91
C LEU A 414 22.90 34.03 -31.86
N THR A 415 21.68 33.57 -32.15
CA THR A 415 20.91 32.68 -31.27
C THR A 415 20.45 31.44 -32.03
N VAL A 416 20.76 30.27 -31.48
CA VAL A 416 20.27 28.97 -31.96
C VAL A 416 19.33 28.32 -30.96
N GLU A 417 18.57 27.34 -31.42
CA GLU A 417 17.80 26.43 -30.60
C GLU A 417 18.42 25.04 -30.68
N VAL A 418 18.53 24.36 -29.54
CA VAL A 418 19.00 22.97 -29.45
C VAL A 418 17.93 22.12 -28.78
N ALA A 419 17.70 20.89 -29.27
CA ALA A 419 16.69 19.99 -28.71
C ALA A 419 17.08 18.52 -28.90
N PRO A 420 17.03 17.67 -27.85
CA PRO A 420 17.38 16.27 -27.97
C PRO A 420 16.25 15.49 -28.65
N LYS A 421 16.59 14.40 -29.35
CA LYS A 421 15.60 13.50 -29.98
C LYS A 421 14.63 12.87 -28.98
N THR A 422 15.10 12.60 -27.77
CA THR A 422 14.29 12.15 -26.64
C THR A 422 14.52 13.14 -25.51
N ALA A 423 13.45 13.65 -24.90
CA ALA A 423 13.58 14.57 -23.78
C ALA A 423 14.36 13.94 -22.61
N VAL A 424 14.97 14.78 -21.78
CA VAL A 424 15.40 14.38 -20.43
C VAL A 424 14.17 14.48 -19.53
N PRO A 425 13.77 13.41 -18.82
CA PRO A 425 12.59 13.47 -17.96
C PRO A 425 12.81 14.40 -16.76
N ALA A 426 11.73 14.98 -16.24
CA ALA A 426 11.74 15.67 -14.96
C ALA A 426 12.19 14.72 -13.82
N GLY A 427 12.71 15.28 -12.73
CA GLY A 427 13.37 14.53 -11.65
C GLY A 427 14.79 14.07 -11.97
N SER A 428 15.33 14.41 -13.15
CA SER A 428 16.71 14.05 -13.51
C SER A 428 17.73 14.87 -12.73
N ILE A 429 18.79 14.20 -12.24
CA ILE A 429 19.90 14.84 -11.54
C ILE A 429 20.99 15.22 -12.54
N LEU A 430 21.13 16.51 -12.84
CA LEU A 430 22.19 17.02 -13.71
C LEU A 430 23.56 16.88 -13.03
N LYS A 431 24.50 16.21 -13.70
CA LYS A 431 25.87 15.97 -13.22
C LYS A 431 26.87 16.95 -13.82
N SER A 432 26.72 17.26 -15.09
CA SER A 432 27.46 18.32 -15.76
C SER A 432 26.65 18.91 -16.91
N ALA A 433 26.84 20.20 -17.16
CA ALA A 433 26.42 20.84 -18.38
C ALA A 433 27.55 21.71 -18.91
N THR A 434 27.93 21.52 -20.17
CA THR A 434 29.05 22.23 -20.80
C THR A 434 28.60 22.79 -22.13
N VAL A 435 28.75 24.09 -22.33
CA VAL A 435 28.60 24.66 -23.67
C VAL A 435 29.96 24.63 -24.34
N ARG A 436 29.98 24.20 -25.61
CA ARG A 436 31.14 24.30 -26.50
C ARG A 436 30.80 25.20 -27.68
N VAL A 437 31.72 26.09 -28.02
CA VAL A 437 31.69 26.90 -29.22
C VAL A 437 32.96 26.61 -30.01
N ILE A 438 32.80 26.13 -31.23
CA ILE A 438 33.90 25.89 -32.15
C ILE A 438 33.99 27.09 -33.07
N HIS A 439 35.08 27.85 -32.99
CA HIS A 439 35.22 29.11 -33.69
C HIS A 439 36.65 29.41 -34.14
N ARG A 440 36.82 30.45 -34.96
CA ARG A 440 38.12 30.98 -35.40
C ARG A 440 38.01 32.44 -35.77
N HIS A 441 39.14 33.14 -35.72
CA HIS A 441 39.25 34.55 -36.05
C HIS A 441 40.19 34.76 -37.22
N SER A 442 39.90 35.74 -38.09
CA SER A 442 40.78 36.09 -39.21
C SER A 442 42.10 36.75 -38.78
N THR A 443 42.12 37.38 -37.60
CA THR A 443 43.32 38.00 -37.03
C THR A 443 43.76 37.24 -35.79
N GLY A 444 44.94 36.59 -35.83
CA GLY A 444 45.43 35.74 -34.74
C GLY A 444 45.99 36.49 -33.53
N SER A 445 45.44 37.64 -33.16
CA SER A 445 46.01 38.51 -32.12
C SER A 445 44.98 39.01 -31.11
N GLY A 446 44.86 38.31 -29.98
CA GLY A 446 44.07 38.72 -28.81
C GLY A 446 43.28 37.56 -28.21
N ASN A 447 43.08 37.57 -26.88
CA ASN A 447 42.03 36.77 -26.26
C ASN A 447 40.73 37.55 -26.45
N ASP A 448 39.86 37.07 -27.32
CA ASP A 448 38.59 37.73 -27.58
C ASP A 448 37.52 37.20 -26.60
N PRO A 449 36.90 38.07 -25.79
CA PRO A 449 35.91 37.62 -24.83
C PRO A 449 34.63 37.22 -25.58
N SER A 450 34.25 35.97 -25.42
CA SER A 450 32.97 35.43 -25.87
C SER A 450 32.10 35.08 -24.69
N THR A 451 30.81 35.42 -24.80
CA THR A 451 29.81 35.11 -23.78
C THR A 451 28.71 34.26 -24.37
N VAL A 452 28.23 33.30 -23.59
CA VAL A 452 27.14 32.41 -23.96
C VAL A 452 26.02 32.59 -22.95
N VAL A 453 24.80 32.76 -23.45
CA VAL A 453 23.58 32.74 -22.65
C VAL A 453 22.75 31.52 -23.04
N VAL A 454 22.47 30.64 -22.08
CA VAL A 454 21.63 29.45 -22.26
C VAL A 454 20.29 29.66 -21.56
N THR A 455 19.20 29.54 -22.32
CA THR A 455 17.82 29.71 -21.83
C THR A 455 17.05 28.40 -22.07
N PRO A 456 16.71 27.63 -21.02
CA PRO A 456 15.93 26.40 -21.15
C PRO A 456 14.53 26.67 -21.74
N ALA A 457 14.04 25.79 -22.62
CA ALA A 457 12.73 25.94 -23.26
C ALA A 457 11.56 25.69 -22.29
N ALA A 458 11.68 24.69 -21.42
CA ALA A 458 10.67 24.30 -20.43
C ALA A 458 10.50 25.28 -19.24
N GLY A 459 11.20 26.41 -19.25
CA GLY A 459 11.20 27.42 -18.18
C GLY A 459 12.48 27.40 -17.34
N GLY A 460 12.78 28.50 -16.66
CA GLY A 460 14.03 28.70 -15.90
C GLY A 460 14.67 30.05 -16.18
N ARG A 461 15.77 30.37 -15.49
CA ARG A 461 16.52 31.61 -15.70
C ARG A 461 17.63 31.38 -16.71
N ALA A 462 17.77 32.31 -17.64
CA ALA A 462 18.90 32.34 -18.56
C ALA A 462 20.22 32.34 -17.80
N GLN A 463 21.14 31.46 -18.17
CA GLN A 463 22.45 31.31 -17.57
C GLN A 463 23.51 31.90 -18.47
N THR A 464 24.29 32.85 -17.96
CA THR A 464 25.40 33.47 -18.70
C THR A 464 26.72 32.88 -18.24
N VAL A 465 27.53 32.39 -19.19
CA VAL A 465 28.92 31.97 -18.95
C VAL A 465 29.87 32.68 -19.89
N ASN A 466 31.06 33.00 -19.37
CA ASN A 466 32.14 33.54 -20.17
C ASN A 466 32.99 32.36 -20.67
N LEU A 467 33.28 32.36 -21.97
CA LEU A 467 34.29 31.47 -22.51
C LEU A 467 35.68 32.03 -22.17
N PRO A 468 36.67 31.16 -21.91
CA PRO A 468 37.98 31.58 -21.41
C PRO A 468 38.79 32.46 -22.39
N GLY A 469 38.33 32.65 -23.63
CA GLY A 469 38.98 33.47 -24.65
C GLY A 469 40.32 32.86 -25.06
N GLY A 470 40.28 31.91 -25.98
CA GLY A 470 41.47 31.43 -26.68
C GLY A 470 42.00 32.51 -27.61
N ALA A 471 43.24 32.34 -28.10
CA ALA A 471 43.82 33.15 -29.16
C ALA A 471 43.64 32.41 -30.49
N PRO A 472 42.53 32.61 -31.22
CA PRO A 472 42.17 31.72 -32.32
C PRO A 472 42.98 32.12 -33.54
N SER A 473 43.48 31.13 -34.29
CA SER A 473 44.25 31.39 -35.51
C SER A 473 43.33 31.48 -36.72
N ALA A 474 43.69 32.30 -37.70
CA ALA A 474 43.04 32.35 -39.02
C ALA A 474 42.94 30.99 -39.73
N THR A 475 43.78 30.04 -39.34
CA THR A 475 43.91 28.74 -40.02
C THR A 475 43.29 27.56 -39.27
N ASN A 476 43.10 27.67 -37.95
CA ASN A 476 42.70 26.54 -37.11
C ASN A 476 41.44 26.88 -36.32
N TRP A 477 40.43 26.03 -36.43
CA TRP A 477 39.29 26.03 -35.51
C TRP A 477 39.75 25.73 -34.09
N GLN A 478 39.22 26.48 -33.13
CA GLN A 478 39.45 26.28 -31.71
C GLN A 478 38.14 25.90 -31.04
N THR A 479 38.19 25.00 -30.07
CA THR A 479 37.06 24.68 -29.21
C THR A 479 37.21 25.43 -27.91
N GLU A 480 36.29 26.36 -27.67
CA GLU A 480 36.12 26.96 -26.35
C GLU A 480 34.95 26.30 -25.64
N GLN A 481 35.10 26.14 -24.32
CA GLN A 481 34.07 25.52 -23.51
C GLN A 481 33.95 26.21 -22.16
N ALA A 482 32.74 26.24 -21.63
CA ALA A 482 32.47 26.66 -20.26
C ALA A 482 31.42 25.75 -19.63
N SER A 483 31.62 25.43 -18.35
CA SER A 483 30.66 24.68 -17.57
C SER A 483 29.55 25.60 -17.06
N LEU A 484 28.31 25.17 -17.21
CA LEU A 484 27.16 25.80 -16.57
C LEU A 484 27.07 25.31 -15.12
N PRO A 485 26.61 26.16 -14.18
CA PRO A 485 26.37 25.75 -12.80
C PRO A 485 25.39 24.58 -12.70
N VAL A 486 25.73 23.59 -11.86
CA VAL A 486 24.88 22.44 -11.50
C VAL A 486 24.52 22.45 -10.00
N ASP A 487 24.62 23.63 -9.38
CA ASP A 487 24.46 23.82 -7.94
C ASP A 487 23.00 24.15 -7.51
N THR A 488 22.82 24.47 -6.23
CA THR A 488 21.53 24.80 -5.59
C THR A 488 20.90 26.13 -6.02
N THR A 489 21.50 26.87 -6.95
CA THR A 489 20.99 28.20 -7.29
C THR A 489 19.64 28.10 -8.02
N ALA A 490 18.57 28.47 -7.32
CA ALA A 490 17.20 28.42 -7.84
C ALA A 490 17.06 29.10 -9.22
N GLY A 491 16.43 28.38 -10.15
CA GLY A 491 16.22 28.80 -11.53
C GLY A 491 17.41 28.57 -12.46
N ASN A 492 18.49 27.91 -12.04
CA ASN A 492 19.56 27.51 -12.97
C ASN A 492 19.10 26.36 -13.91
N LEU A 493 19.99 25.93 -14.81
CA LEU A 493 19.68 24.85 -15.75
C LEU A 493 19.39 23.53 -15.02
N ALA A 494 20.13 23.20 -13.95
CA ALA A 494 19.88 21.99 -13.18
C ALA A 494 18.47 21.98 -12.57
N ASP A 495 18.07 23.09 -11.94
CA ASP A 495 16.74 23.28 -11.34
C ASP A 495 15.62 23.17 -12.38
N SER A 496 15.81 23.77 -13.56
CA SER A 496 14.88 23.64 -14.69
C SER A 496 14.71 22.19 -15.15
N ILE A 497 15.81 21.46 -15.35
CA ILE A 497 15.78 20.05 -15.77
C ILE A 497 15.13 19.17 -14.70
N TYR A 498 15.42 19.43 -13.44
CA TYR A 498 14.83 18.70 -12.33
C TYR A 498 13.31 18.94 -12.23
N GLN A 499 12.84 20.18 -12.34
CA GLN A 499 11.41 20.49 -12.21
C GLN A 499 10.57 20.13 -13.44
N TYR A 500 11.11 20.36 -14.65
CA TYR A 500 10.32 20.32 -15.90
C TYR A 500 10.88 19.36 -16.96
N GLY A 501 12.05 18.78 -16.75
CA GLY A 501 12.78 18.03 -17.77
C GLY A 501 13.53 18.93 -18.75
N PHE A 502 14.09 18.33 -19.81
CA PHE A 502 14.80 19.04 -20.88
C PHE A 502 14.32 18.57 -22.25
N ASP A 503 13.57 19.43 -22.93
CA ASP A 503 13.15 19.28 -24.33
C ASP A 503 13.89 20.22 -25.28
N GLY A 504 14.60 21.21 -24.75
CA GLY A 504 15.50 22.07 -25.52
C GLY A 504 15.97 23.32 -24.78
N ALA A 505 16.79 24.12 -25.45
CA ALA A 505 17.24 25.42 -24.98
C ALA A 505 17.57 26.36 -26.15
N GLN A 506 17.45 27.67 -25.91
CA GLN A 506 18.06 28.68 -26.76
C GLN A 506 19.48 28.97 -26.28
N ILE A 507 20.42 29.04 -27.20
CA ILE A 507 21.82 29.39 -26.92
C ILE A 507 22.14 30.64 -27.72
N LYS A 508 22.36 31.75 -27.02
CA LYS A 508 22.87 33.00 -27.61
C LYS A 508 24.37 33.07 -27.40
N VAL A 509 25.11 33.14 -28.49
CA VAL A 509 26.57 33.39 -28.46
C VAL A 509 26.81 34.85 -28.83
N THR A 510 27.65 35.53 -28.06
CA THR A 510 28.09 36.90 -28.31
C THR A 510 29.61 36.95 -28.30
N SER A 511 30.21 37.13 -29.47
CA SER A 511 31.65 37.27 -29.64
C SER A 511 32.00 38.76 -29.71
N THR A 512 33.11 39.17 -29.10
CA THR A 512 33.57 40.57 -29.12
C THR A 512 35.01 40.67 -29.61
N PRO A 513 35.24 40.63 -30.95
CA PRO A 513 36.58 40.67 -31.50
C PRO A 513 37.36 41.92 -31.10
N GLY A 514 38.61 41.73 -30.64
CA GLY A 514 39.46 42.78 -30.09
C GLY A 514 40.05 43.73 -31.14
N THR A 515 39.90 43.43 -32.43
CA THR A 515 40.41 44.24 -33.54
C THR A 515 39.30 44.63 -34.53
N LYS A 516 39.50 45.76 -35.21
CA LYS A 516 38.61 46.23 -36.28
C LYS A 516 38.81 45.35 -37.52
N ASP A 517 37.72 45.08 -38.24
CA ASP A 517 37.68 44.29 -39.47
C ASP A 517 38.01 42.80 -39.29
N ASP A 518 38.19 42.33 -38.04
CA ASP A 518 38.31 40.91 -37.76
C ASP A 518 37.02 40.17 -38.09
N ILE A 519 37.16 38.97 -38.62
CA ILE A 519 36.07 38.06 -38.95
C ILE A 519 36.08 36.94 -37.94
N GLU A 520 35.08 36.95 -37.07
CA GLU A 520 34.71 35.82 -36.24
C GLU A 520 33.96 34.80 -37.09
N SER A 521 34.34 33.53 -37.01
CA SER A 521 33.65 32.41 -37.66
C SER A 521 33.26 31.39 -36.61
N ILE A 522 31.99 30.98 -36.56
CA ILE A 522 31.49 29.93 -35.66
C ILE A 522 31.04 28.73 -36.49
N ASP A 523 31.66 27.57 -36.26
CA ASP A 523 31.40 26.30 -36.95
C ASP A 523 30.36 25.43 -36.23
N ALA A 524 30.39 25.44 -34.90
CA ALA A 524 29.45 24.65 -34.13
C ALA A 524 29.17 25.25 -32.76
N ILE A 525 27.92 25.10 -32.32
CA ILE A 525 27.46 25.44 -30.97
C ILE A 525 26.84 24.18 -30.38
N GLN A 526 27.41 23.69 -29.30
CA GLN A 526 27.00 22.43 -28.68
C GLN A 526 26.72 22.63 -27.19
N LEU A 527 25.69 21.93 -26.70
CA LEU A 527 25.42 21.79 -25.28
C LEU A 527 25.59 20.31 -24.91
N GLU A 528 26.58 20.00 -24.09
CA GLU A 528 26.77 18.64 -23.57
C GLU A 528 26.18 18.53 -22.17
N LEU A 529 25.28 17.57 -21.99
CA LEU A 529 24.62 17.28 -20.73
C LEU A 529 25.03 15.89 -20.27
N SER A 530 25.39 15.76 -18.98
CA SER A 530 25.53 14.47 -18.29
C SER A 530 24.55 14.46 -17.12
N TYR A 531 23.68 13.45 -17.04
CA TYR A 531 22.60 13.40 -16.05
C TYR A 531 22.25 11.97 -15.64
N VAL A 532 21.59 11.82 -14.51
CA VAL A 532 20.97 10.56 -14.05
C VAL A 532 19.45 10.75 -14.10
N ALA A 533 18.74 9.98 -14.92
CA ALA A 533 17.28 10.01 -14.97
C ALA A 533 16.68 9.21 -13.80
N PRO A 534 15.42 9.49 -13.40
CA PRO A 534 14.69 8.60 -12.51
C PRO A 534 14.66 7.17 -13.05
N ALA A 535 15.06 6.22 -12.21
CA ALA A 535 15.10 4.80 -12.53
C ALA A 535 14.67 3.99 -11.31
N LEU A 536 14.11 2.79 -11.51
CA LEU A 536 13.86 1.87 -10.41
C LEU A 536 15.21 1.33 -9.94
N ARG A 537 15.57 1.58 -8.67
CA ARG A 537 16.82 1.12 -8.06
C ARG A 537 16.53 0.09 -6.99
N ALA A 538 17.28 -1.01 -7.00
CA ALA A 538 17.22 -1.98 -5.93
C ALA A 538 17.51 -1.32 -4.57
N GLU A 539 16.88 -1.85 -3.51
CA GLU A 539 17.24 -1.49 -2.14
C GLU A 539 18.75 -1.69 -1.94
N SER A 540 19.41 -0.69 -1.37
CA SER A 540 20.87 -0.64 -1.22
C SER A 540 21.27 0.18 0.01
N GLY A 541 22.56 0.53 0.12
CA GLY A 541 23.04 1.34 1.24
C GLY A 541 22.90 0.63 2.59
N CYS A 542 22.28 1.28 3.58
CA CYS A 542 22.18 0.71 4.92
C CYS A 542 20.97 -0.21 5.14
N VAL A 543 19.91 -0.14 4.32
CA VAL A 543 18.68 -0.93 4.54
C VAL A 543 18.90 -2.43 4.28
N THR A 544 19.85 -2.75 3.40
CA THR A 544 20.25 -4.12 3.06
C THR A 544 21.43 -4.65 3.88
N ARG A 545 22.06 -3.82 4.73
CA ARG A 545 23.16 -4.26 5.61
C ARG A 545 22.62 -5.02 6.80
N GLY A 546 23.26 -6.14 7.13
CA GLY A 546 23.07 -6.86 8.37
C GLY A 546 24.39 -7.16 9.09
N PRO A 547 24.35 -7.64 10.34
CA PRO A 547 23.15 -7.89 11.12
C PRO A 547 22.43 -6.60 11.53
N TYR A 548 21.10 -6.63 11.53
CA TYR A 548 20.27 -5.49 11.92
C TYR A 548 20.30 -5.31 13.44
N PRO A 549 20.70 -4.14 13.96
CA PRO A 549 21.02 -3.97 15.37
C PRO A 549 19.79 -3.76 16.28
N GLY A 550 18.60 -3.52 15.73
CA GLY A 550 17.38 -3.29 16.52
C GLY A 550 17.39 -2.06 17.45
N SER A 551 18.32 -1.10 17.26
CA SER A 551 18.48 0.10 18.11
C SER A 551 17.87 1.36 17.46
N SER A 552 17.94 2.52 18.13
CA SER A 552 17.42 3.80 17.58
C SER A 552 18.25 4.39 16.43
N SER A 553 19.44 3.85 16.15
CA SER A 553 20.29 4.20 15.00
C SER A 553 20.16 3.19 13.85
N SER A 554 19.08 2.43 13.83
CA SER A 554 18.91 1.29 12.94
C SER A 554 18.33 1.70 11.58
N CYS A 555 18.73 0.98 10.52
CA CYS A 555 18.39 1.31 9.15
C CYS A 555 17.35 0.34 8.58
N ALA A 556 16.14 0.38 9.14
CA ALA A 556 15.01 -0.36 8.57
C ALA A 556 14.36 0.47 7.47
N VAL A 557 13.78 -0.19 6.45
CA VAL A 557 13.03 0.51 5.39
C VAL A 557 11.79 1.18 5.97
N ILE A 558 11.12 0.52 6.91
CA ILE A 558 10.04 1.10 7.71
C ILE A 558 10.36 0.92 9.19
N MET A 559 10.25 2.02 9.93
CA MET A 559 10.39 2.03 11.37
C MET A 559 9.24 2.78 12.06
N THR A 560 8.83 2.29 13.23
CA THR A 560 8.02 3.08 14.17
C THR A 560 8.79 3.27 15.49
N THR A 561 8.73 4.48 16.04
CA THR A 561 9.46 4.80 17.29
C THR A 561 8.60 4.55 18.53
N ASN A 562 9.25 4.40 19.69
CA ASN A 562 8.54 4.32 20.97
C ASN A 562 8.03 5.71 21.45
N SER A 563 7.18 6.37 20.66
CA SER A 563 6.49 7.61 21.03
C SER A 563 4.99 7.36 21.22
N PRO A 564 4.29 8.05 22.14
CA PRO A 564 2.86 7.84 22.38
C PRO A 564 1.95 8.09 21.16
N GLY A 565 2.39 8.94 20.23
CA GLY A 565 1.65 9.26 19.00
C GLY A 565 1.96 8.34 17.81
N SER A 566 3.02 7.52 17.89
CA SER A 566 3.45 6.65 16.79
C SER A 566 2.44 5.53 16.54
N GLN A 567 1.71 5.61 15.44
CA GLN A 567 0.81 4.54 15.01
C GLN A 567 0.98 4.29 13.51
N LEU A 568 1.19 3.04 13.14
CA LEU A 568 1.25 2.59 11.75
C LEU A 568 0.22 1.48 11.57
N TYR A 569 -0.51 1.54 10.47
CA TYR A 569 -1.43 0.52 10.02
C TYR A 569 -1.21 0.29 8.52
N VAL A 570 -1.06 -0.96 8.10
CA VAL A 570 -0.89 -1.35 6.71
C VAL A 570 -1.99 -2.34 6.36
N GLN A 571 -2.95 -1.89 5.56
CA GLN A 571 -4.07 -2.67 5.04
C GLN A 571 -3.68 -3.25 3.67
N GLY A 572 -2.77 -4.23 3.66
CA GLY A 572 -2.19 -4.82 2.46
C GLY A 572 -0.84 -5.47 2.76
N THR A 573 -0.34 -6.29 1.85
CA THR A 573 0.94 -6.99 2.04
C THR A 573 2.08 -5.98 2.09
N THR A 574 2.97 -6.17 3.06
CA THR A 574 4.29 -5.54 3.10
C THR A 574 5.31 -6.50 2.51
N TYR A 575 5.97 -6.12 1.42
CA TYR A 575 6.95 -6.94 0.71
C TYR A 575 8.28 -6.21 0.59
N THR A 576 9.22 -6.44 1.51
CA THR A 576 10.54 -5.80 1.57
C THR A 576 11.64 -6.88 1.74
N PRO A 577 11.81 -7.78 0.77
CA PRO A 577 12.60 -9.01 0.93
C PRO A 577 14.11 -8.77 1.19
N LYS A 578 14.63 -7.56 0.90
CA LYS A 578 16.05 -7.20 1.12
C LYS A 578 16.27 -6.29 2.34
N ALA A 579 15.21 -5.73 2.92
CA ALA A 579 15.31 -4.80 4.04
C ALA A 579 14.69 -5.32 5.35
N ALA A 580 15.18 -4.78 6.46
CA ALA A 580 14.62 -5.02 7.78
C ALA A 580 13.41 -4.10 8.03
N LEU A 581 12.48 -4.56 8.86
CA LEU A 581 11.35 -3.79 9.40
C LEU A 581 11.49 -3.72 10.94
N ASP A 582 11.32 -2.55 11.55
CA ASP A 582 11.39 -2.38 13.01
C ASP A 582 10.19 -1.62 13.55
N ILE A 583 9.25 -2.37 14.11
CA ILE A 583 7.94 -1.88 14.46
C ILE A 583 7.79 -1.89 15.98
N SER A 584 7.82 -0.70 16.55
CA SER A 584 7.34 -0.42 17.91
C SER A 584 5.82 -0.26 17.92
N LEU A 585 5.17 -1.10 18.72
CA LEU A 585 3.72 -1.20 18.89
C LEU A 585 3.31 -0.44 20.15
N ASN A 586 2.83 0.79 19.96
CA ASN A 586 2.50 1.74 21.02
C ASN A 586 1.05 2.20 20.97
N ASN A 587 0.34 2.13 22.10
CA ASN A 587 -1.04 2.64 22.22
C ASN A 587 -1.97 2.15 21.10
N LEU A 588 -1.74 0.93 20.61
CA LEU A 588 -2.54 0.37 19.53
C LEU A 588 -3.77 -0.31 20.12
N SER A 589 -4.92 -0.01 19.52
CA SER A 589 -6.22 -0.59 19.84
C SER A 589 -6.69 -1.59 18.79
N GLU A 590 -5.96 -1.73 17.69
CA GLU A 590 -6.34 -2.55 16.53
C GLU A 590 -5.13 -3.22 15.88
N GLN A 591 -5.41 -4.07 14.90
CA GLN A 591 -4.45 -4.84 14.11
C GLN A 591 -3.62 -3.96 13.18
N VAL A 592 -2.31 -4.25 13.06
CA VAL A 592 -1.33 -3.38 12.39
C VAL A 592 -1.06 -3.79 10.95
N PHE A 593 -0.83 -5.08 10.69
CA PHE A 593 -0.57 -5.57 9.33
C PHE A 593 -1.66 -6.54 8.91
N ARG A 594 -2.38 -6.18 7.85
CA ARG A 594 -3.34 -7.08 7.20
C ARG A 594 -2.75 -7.52 5.86
N PHE A 595 -2.94 -8.80 5.48
CA PHE A 595 -2.29 -9.46 4.34
C PHE A 595 -0.79 -9.76 4.51
N GLY A 596 -0.33 -9.96 5.75
CA GLY A 596 0.99 -10.52 6.04
C GLY A 596 2.19 -9.63 5.71
N VAL A 597 3.35 -10.08 6.17
CA VAL A 597 4.62 -9.38 6.06
C VAL A 597 5.68 -10.32 5.51
N ILE A 598 6.37 -9.86 4.47
CA ILE A 598 7.52 -10.52 3.88
C ILE A 598 8.69 -9.55 3.97
N SER A 599 9.74 -9.88 4.72
CA SER A 599 10.90 -9.01 4.89
C SER A 599 12.21 -9.79 4.97
N ARG A 600 13.36 -9.11 4.93
CA ARG A 600 14.65 -9.76 5.28
C ARG A 600 14.65 -10.16 6.75
N SER A 601 14.34 -9.21 7.62
CA SER A 601 14.23 -9.38 9.07
C SER A 601 13.06 -8.55 9.61
N LEU A 602 12.42 -9.01 10.67
CA LEU A 602 11.30 -8.35 11.32
C LEU A 602 11.57 -8.22 12.83
N HIS A 603 11.67 -6.99 13.29
CA HIS A 603 11.79 -6.65 14.71
C HIS A 603 10.47 -6.05 15.20
N ILE A 604 9.89 -6.67 16.23
CA ILE A 604 8.67 -6.21 16.88
C ILE A 604 8.98 -5.84 18.32
N LYS A 605 8.56 -4.64 18.73
CA LYS A 605 8.65 -4.16 20.11
C LYS A 605 7.26 -3.80 20.62
N GLN A 606 6.67 -4.60 21.49
CA GLN A 606 5.45 -4.19 22.20
C GLN A 606 5.80 -3.43 23.47
N THR A 607 5.07 -2.35 23.74
CA THR A 607 5.20 -1.61 25.00
C THR A 607 4.08 -1.96 25.97
N GLY A 608 4.25 -1.57 27.24
CA GLY A 608 3.25 -1.83 28.29
C GLY A 608 1.89 -1.16 28.05
N SER A 609 1.77 -0.26 27.06
CA SER A 609 0.51 0.40 26.70
C SER A 609 -0.22 -0.25 25.52
N PHE A 610 0.31 -1.36 24.98
CA PHE A 610 -0.37 -2.15 23.97
C PHE A 610 -1.54 -2.95 24.59
N ALA A 611 -2.78 -2.66 24.18
CA ALA A 611 -3.99 -3.25 24.77
C ALA A 611 -4.79 -4.15 23.82
N TYR A 612 -4.41 -4.21 22.53
CA TYR A 612 -5.14 -5.00 21.55
C TYR A 612 -4.94 -6.51 21.80
N LEU A 613 -6.05 -7.24 21.92
CA LEU A 613 -6.04 -8.67 22.23
C LEU A 613 -6.12 -9.57 20.99
N GLY A 614 -6.38 -9.01 19.81
CA GLY A 614 -6.44 -9.76 18.55
C GLY A 614 -5.08 -9.99 17.89
N PRO A 615 -5.05 -10.60 16.69
CA PRO A 615 -3.83 -10.81 15.92
C PRO A 615 -3.27 -9.49 15.38
N VAL A 616 -2.00 -9.19 15.64
CA VAL A 616 -1.33 -7.96 15.17
C VAL A 616 -0.99 -8.03 13.68
N ILE A 617 -0.64 -9.23 13.23
CA ILE A 617 -0.36 -9.56 11.83
C ILE A 617 -1.30 -10.68 11.43
N GLU A 618 -1.99 -10.52 10.30
CA GLU A 618 -2.82 -11.58 9.74
C GLU A 618 -2.62 -11.75 8.25
N VAL A 619 -2.83 -12.99 7.80
CA VAL A 619 -3.30 -13.26 6.45
C VAL A 619 -4.77 -13.67 6.52
N PRO A 620 -5.59 -13.26 5.53
CA PRO A 620 -6.95 -13.76 5.42
C PRO A 620 -6.99 -15.30 5.43
N ASP A 621 -7.99 -15.87 6.12
CA ASP A 621 -8.17 -17.33 6.19
C ASP A 621 -8.28 -17.96 4.80
N ASP A 622 -7.74 -19.17 4.64
CA ASP A 622 -8.03 -19.99 3.48
C ASP A 622 -9.52 -20.30 3.44
N ALA A 623 -10.26 -19.55 2.62
CA ALA A 623 -11.48 -20.07 2.05
C ALA A 623 -11.06 -21.10 1.00
N PRO A 624 -11.33 -22.41 1.19
CA PRO A 624 -11.08 -23.38 0.13
C PRO A 624 -11.96 -22.99 -1.06
N GLY A 625 -11.37 -22.46 -2.12
CA GLY A 625 -12.11 -22.04 -3.31
C GLY A 625 -13.10 -20.90 -3.06
N PHE A 626 -13.73 -20.45 -4.15
CA PHE A 626 -14.63 -19.31 -4.12
C PHE A 626 -15.81 -19.61 -3.20
N ALA A 627 -15.81 -19.00 -2.02
CA ALA A 627 -16.99 -19.00 -1.19
C ALA A 627 -17.85 -17.77 -1.49
N TYR A 628 -19.15 -17.93 -1.65
CA TYR A 628 -20.05 -16.82 -1.39
C TYR A 628 -21.03 -17.30 -0.35
N ALA A 629 -21.34 -16.44 0.61
CA ALA A 629 -22.34 -16.77 1.60
C ALA A 629 -23.73 -16.38 1.10
N VAL A 630 -24.70 -17.20 1.45
CA VAL A 630 -26.12 -16.93 1.25
C VAL A 630 -26.85 -17.04 2.58
N TYR A 631 -27.92 -16.28 2.72
CA TYR A 631 -28.89 -16.47 3.78
C TYR A 631 -30.02 -17.35 3.27
N LEU A 632 -30.24 -18.49 3.93
CA LEU A 632 -31.40 -19.34 3.74
C LEU A 632 -32.42 -19.01 4.82
N THR A 633 -33.60 -18.54 4.42
CA THR A 633 -34.66 -18.18 5.35
C THR A 633 -35.84 -19.12 5.15
N ALA A 634 -36.13 -19.95 6.15
CA ALA A 634 -37.19 -20.95 6.09
C ALA A 634 -38.50 -20.42 6.69
N TYR A 635 -39.59 -20.68 5.97
CA TYR A 635 -40.97 -20.42 6.33
C TYR A 635 -41.69 -21.76 6.42
N VAL A 636 -42.43 -21.97 7.51
CA VAL A 636 -43.22 -23.19 7.73
C VAL A 636 -44.69 -22.79 7.78
N CYS A 637 -45.51 -23.43 6.96
CA CYS A 637 -46.94 -23.19 6.83
C CYS A 637 -47.70 -24.50 7.18
N PRO A 638 -48.02 -24.71 8.47
CA PRO A 638 -48.74 -25.91 8.91
C PRO A 638 -50.11 -26.01 8.24
N ALA A 639 -50.52 -27.24 7.90
CA ALA A 639 -51.83 -27.55 7.30
C ALA A 639 -52.15 -26.80 5.98
N ALA A 640 -51.15 -26.24 5.31
CA ALA A 640 -51.30 -25.58 4.02
C ALA A 640 -50.69 -26.43 2.88
N PRO A 641 -51.33 -26.49 1.70
CA PRO A 641 -50.80 -27.22 0.53
C PRO A 641 -49.59 -26.54 -0.12
N SER A 642 -49.31 -25.28 0.24
CA SER A 642 -48.15 -24.51 -0.23
C SER A 642 -47.75 -23.49 0.82
N CYS A 643 -46.49 -23.07 0.83
CA CYS A 643 -45.99 -22.05 1.74
C CYS A 643 -45.46 -20.82 1.00
N ALA A 644 -45.87 -19.62 1.45
CA ALA A 644 -45.40 -18.35 0.92
C ALA A 644 -44.22 -17.81 1.74
N THR A 645 -43.33 -17.04 1.10
CA THR A 645 -42.16 -16.42 1.75
C THR A 645 -42.45 -15.04 2.35
N THR A 646 -43.72 -14.68 2.55
CA THR A 646 -44.18 -13.34 2.98
C THR A 646 -44.63 -13.29 4.44
N GLY A 647 -44.37 -14.32 5.24
CA GLY A 647 -44.75 -14.42 6.67
C GLY A 647 -43.57 -14.27 7.63
N THR A 648 -43.79 -14.56 8.93
CA THR A 648 -42.71 -14.63 9.92
C THR A 648 -41.83 -15.85 9.63
N PRO A 649 -40.53 -15.67 9.32
CA PRO A 649 -39.62 -16.79 9.14
C PRO A 649 -39.45 -17.57 10.46
N ARG A 650 -39.20 -18.87 10.37
CA ARG A 650 -38.97 -19.72 11.55
C ARG A 650 -37.49 -19.95 11.84
N LEU A 651 -36.67 -19.91 10.80
CA LEU A 651 -35.24 -20.17 10.88
C LEU A 651 -34.51 -19.39 9.80
N ARG A 652 -33.35 -18.83 10.15
CA ARG A 652 -32.42 -18.25 9.19
C ARG A 652 -31.05 -18.89 9.36
N ALA A 653 -30.47 -19.37 8.27
CA ALA A 653 -29.13 -19.93 8.24
C ALA A 653 -28.24 -19.08 7.35
N LYS A 654 -27.01 -18.81 7.80
CA LYS A 654 -25.95 -18.28 6.95
C LYS A 654 -25.09 -19.45 6.48
N VAL A 655 -24.94 -19.61 5.17
CA VAL A 655 -24.31 -20.78 4.56
C VAL A 655 -23.26 -20.32 3.56
N ALA A 656 -22.03 -20.81 3.68
CA ALA A 656 -20.97 -20.64 2.69
C ALA A 656 -21.05 -21.72 1.62
N ILE A 657 -21.04 -21.31 0.36
CA ILE A 657 -21.04 -22.18 -0.82
C ILE A 657 -19.67 -22.12 -1.47
N VAL A 658 -18.99 -23.26 -1.58
CA VAL A 658 -17.63 -23.38 -2.13
C VAL A 658 -17.65 -24.18 -3.43
N ASP A 659 -17.16 -23.55 -4.50
CA ASP A 659 -16.99 -24.16 -5.83
C ASP A 659 -15.51 -24.18 -6.26
N ALA A 660 -15.11 -25.24 -6.96
CA ALA A 660 -13.77 -25.34 -7.56
C ALA A 660 -13.58 -24.39 -8.77
N VAL A 661 -14.65 -24.15 -9.54
CA VAL A 661 -14.71 -23.19 -10.66
C VAL A 661 -16.07 -22.47 -10.61
N PRO A 662 -16.16 -21.17 -10.26
CA PRO A 662 -17.43 -20.49 -9.96
C PRO A 662 -18.23 -20.10 -11.19
N SER A 663 -17.55 -19.90 -12.31
CA SER A 663 -18.19 -19.64 -13.60
C SER A 663 -18.80 -20.92 -14.19
N ALA A 664 -18.44 -22.09 -13.65
CA ALA A 664 -18.90 -23.40 -14.12
C ALA A 664 -19.03 -24.39 -12.94
N PRO A 665 -19.94 -24.13 -11.98
CA PRO A 665 -20.16 -25.04 -10.85
C PRO A 665 -20.62 -26.41 -11.34
N VAL A 666 -20.00 -27.47 -10.80
CA VAL A 666 -20.33 -28.85 -11.14
C VAL A 666 -21.28 -29.41 -10.08
N ALA A 667 -22.49 -29.78 -10.50
CA ALA A 667 -23.49 -30.39 -9.64
C ALA A 667 -22.91 -31.58 -8.85
N GLY A 668 -23.12 -31.62 -7.53
CA GLY A 668 -22.67 -32.68 -6.64
C GLY A 668 -21.19 -32.58 -6.21
N LYS A 669 -20.43 -31.59 -6.69
CA LYS A 669 -19.03 -31.33 -6.29
C LYS A 669 -18.85 -30.08 -5.42
N ARG A 670 -19.93 -29.32 -5.22
CA ARG A 670 -19.97 -28.13 -4.37
C ARG A 670 -19.82 -28.50 -2.89
N GLN A 671 -18.95 -27.81 -2.18
CA GLN A 671 -18.83 -27.91 -0.73
C GLN A 671 -19.72 -26.85 -0.07
N ILE A 672 -20.36 -27.20 1.04
CA ILE A 672 -21.25 -26.30 1.75
C ILE A 672 -20.92 -26.34 3.24
N ALA A 673 -20.65 -25.19 3.82
CA ALA A 673 -20.42 -25.02 5.25
C ALA A 673 -21.50 -24.11 5.85
N ILE A 674 -22.15 -24.55 6.92
CA ILE A 674 -23.08 -23.69 7.64
C ILE A 674 -22.28 -22.83 8.61
N LEU A 675 -22.37 -21.51 8.44
CA LEU A 675 -21.62 -20.54 9.22
C LEU A 675 -22.37 -20.15 10.50
N ASN A 676 -23.70 -20.03 10.42
CA ASN A 676 -24.52 -19.64 11.56
C ASN A 676 -25.97 -20.10 11.40
N TRP A 677 -26.62 -20.40 12.52
CA TRP A 677 -28.06 -20.61 12.65
C TRP A 677 -28.64 -19.56 13.57
N THR A 678 -29.72 -18.92 13.16
CA THR A 678 -30.43 -17.94 13.98
C THR A 678 -31.92 -18.29 13.98
N PRO A 679 -32.52 -18.57 15.16
CA PRO A 679 -33.96 -18.63 15.29
C PRO A 679 -34.51 -17.29 14.81
N ALA A 680 -35.38 -17.33 13.80
CA ALA A 680 -35.97 -16.11 13.30
C ALA A 680 -37.20 -15.81 14.18
N GLY A 681 -37.10 -14.74 14.97
CA GLY A 681 -38.13 -14.31 15.92
C GLY A 681 -39.41 -13.86 15.22
#